data_AF-A0A967XUI6-F1
#
_entry.id   AF-A0A967XUI6-F1
#
_cell.length_a   1.000
_cell.length_b   1.000
_cell.length_c   1.000
_cell.angle_alpha   90.00
_cell.angle_beta   90.00
_cell.angle_gamma   90.00
#
_symmetry.space_group_name_H-M   'P 1'
#
loop_
_entity.id
_entity.type
_entity.pdbx_description
1 polymer ?
#
loop_
_entity_poly.entity_id
_entity_poly.type
_entity_poly.pdbx_seq_one_letter_code
_entity_poly.pdbx_strand_id
1 'polypeptide(L)'
;MNITHAEDRLRILFTLWLVLFTGGVMVIGVAAWLPFSASLYNNHPMLAWAWVGQGLLFLCALYFLSGIRDNERAGMALFCFKIASGTAMLVLLLSRSVFDGSVLAVVGGGALDYVMGGLTLAFLLMARRSRAVRLSSDMNRDISVEQLSNSLSAKIKLFRIGLYFFAVIFGVASVGFLVAALLWLNPQDAITKIATGNAVAVYAALSYLCLLGAKTPRRALFAQDIAVIVSLFATIVILFWIIKFNLSREARLWFWIGAASHFIAGVAIWVLGAGVDRAERPKVFWGPWLHRVFEQFCDIILKGDVEVLTPREITDAAADLLAKTPSPRMAGLKVALAFVELGSSLFRFRVPMSRMGKLEREQYLASVFQRGRGLFRDLIKTKQLVFLTYYTDKRTQSELGFIEFPKREKYRTARAVLPSGEVSYPASVTNRELEAEVCVIGSGAGGAVLAAALAAGKQVVILEEGPFLKRDRISDDERSMQSIAYKDGGLQLTVDFDMYVLQGRCVGGSTLVNNGIIFGLPDRVFREWQGLGMNLDKKKLDQSFTRVREQLGIINLKYMQHLVEKGSLKFMQGCKELGLDGHWFETNLDGCIGAGNCTLGCPYEKKMSVDRSHIPKALEDGAILVSECKANEITKQGSKVQAVECRRADGTPLTVKAEKIIVAGGAIGSSLLLLRSGIKRNVGTRLCFNVGSWVFAEFPETIDSFDGIQMCAYHEHSDYFLETIAMLPGSFAAAMPAWFQEHFYNMRRYRHFAIAGSLVATQPVGRVRPSPLPILKDLNSPIDFTLPISDLHKLKQGVKQACRIFMQAGALRVIPATFQHAEFSHPSQIRRLDEVVLEPDDISFGSAHPQGGNPMSDDEKLGVVDSEFRVHGFENLYICDASVFPTSIGVNPQLTIMALADYAAEVIAKH
;
A
#
# COMPACT_ATOMS: atom_id res chain seq x y z
N MET A 1 25.96 -8.90 -26.79
CA MET A 1 26.02 -10.25 -26.21
C MET A 1 25.99 -10.10 -24.70
N ASN A 2 24.83 -10.33 -24.09
CA ASN A 2 24.64 -10.55 -22.66
C ASN A 2 23.42 -11.48 -22.58
N ILE A 3 23.70 -12.76 -22.85
CA ILE A 3 22.75 -13.87 -22.73
C ILE A 3 22.52 -14.05 -21.23
N THR A 4 21.31 -13.74 -20.78
CA THR A 4 20.96 -13.71 -19.35
C THR A 4 20.98 -15.11 -18.76
N HIS A 5 21.51 -15.26 -17.55
CA HIS A 5 21.55 -16.49 -16.72
C HIS A 5 20.24 -17.32 -16.66
N ALA A 6 19.10 -16.77 -17.06
CA ALA A 6 17.84 -17.49 -17.21
C ALA A 6 17.87 -18.52 -18.36
N GLU A 7 18.56 -18.23 -19.46
CA GLU A 7 18.71 -19.16 -20.60
C GLU A 7 19.55 -20.38 -20.23
N ASP A 8 20.60 -20.20 -19.42
CA ASP A 8 21.44 -21.31 -18.95
C ASP A 8 20.70 -22.22 -17.96
N ARG A 9 19.89 -21.64 -17.07
CA ARG A 9 19.01 -22.43 -16.17
C ARG A 9 17.94 -23.18 -16.94
N LEU A 10 17.36 -22.58 -17.98
CA LEU A 10 16.42 -23.22 -18.89
C LEU A 10 17.10 -24.34 -19.70
N ARG A 11 18.34 -24.17 -20.14
CA ARG A 11 19.14 -25.21 -20.82
C ARG A 11 19.46 -26.38 -19.90
N ILE A 12 19.85 -26.13 -18.65
CA ILE A 12 20.14 -27.19 -17.67
C ILE A 12 18.87 -27.98 -17.32
N LEU A 13 17.75 -27.29 -17.11
CA LEU A 13 16.44 -27.92 -16.90
C LEU A 13 15.99 -28.71 -18.14
N PHE A 14 16.23 -28.19 -19.34
CA PHE A 14 15.93 -28.87 -20.60
C PHE A 14 16.79 -30.13 -20.79
N THR A 15 18.09 -30.09 -20.48
CA THR A 15 19.01 -31.23 -20.61
C THR A 15 18.74 -32.30 -19.54
N LEU A 16 18.51 -31.91 -18.29
CA LEU A 16 18.11 -32.84 -17.22
C LEU A 16 16.77 -33.51 -17.57
N TRP A 17 15.82 -32.76 -18.12
CA TRP A 17 14.55 -33.32 -18.56
C TRP A 17 14.71 -34.21 -19.80
N LEU A 18 15.56 -33.84 -20.76
CA LEU A 18 15.85 -34.68 -21.93
C LEU A 18 16.42 -36.02 -21.49
N VAL A 19 17.38 -36.06 -20.55
CA VAL A 19 17.99 -37.29 -20.03
C VAL A 19 16.98 -38.14 -19.24
N LEU A 20 16.15 -37.51 -18.40
CA LEU A 20 15.09 -38.22 -17.68
C LEU A 20 13.98 -38.73 -18.61
N PHE A 21 13.70 -38.02 -19.70
CA PHE A 21 12.64 -38.33 -20.66
C PHE A 21 13.10 -39.31 -21.74
N THR A 22 14.33 -39.27 -22.26
CA THR A 22 14.88 -40.38 -23.08
C THR A 22 15.07 -41.62 -22.24
N GLY A 23 15.40 -41.50 -20.95
CA GLY A 23 15.32 -42.60 -19.98
C GLY A 23 13.90 -43.16 -19.89
N GLY A 24 12.89 -42.30 -19.75
CA GLY A 24 11.47 -42.68 -19.72
C GLY A 24 10.94 -43.29 -21.03
N VAL A 25 11.35 -42.76 -22.19
CA VAL A 25 10.97 -43.26 -23.52
C VAL A 25 11.72 -44.54 -23.86
N MET A 26 12.96 -44.73 -23.41
CA MET A 26 13.63 -46.03 -23.47
C MET A 26 12.95 -47.04 -22.55
N VAL A 27 12.56 -46.65 -21.33
CA VAL A 27 11.78 -47.51 -20.42
C VAL A 27 10.42 -47.87 -21.04
N ILE A 28 9.74 -46.95 -21.73
CA ILE A 28 8.47 -47.20 -22.43
C ILE A 28 8.67 -48.01 -23.71
N GLY A 29 9.75 -47.80 -24.46
CA GLY A 29 10.09 -48.56 -25.65
C GLY A 29 10.52 -50.00 -25.33
N VAL A 30 11.22 -50.20 -24.21
CA VAL A 30 11.50 -51.52 -23.63
C VAL A 30 10.23 -52.12 -23.01
N ALA A 31 9.36 -51.30 -22.40
CA ALA A 31 8.07 -51.75 -21.88
C ALA A 31 7.06 -52.11 -22.98
N ALA A 32 7.19 -51.59 -24.20
CA ALA A 32 6.40 -51.99 -25.37
C ALA A 32 6.67 -53.45 -25.80
N TRP A 33 7.77 -54.05 -25.33
CA TRP A 33 8.09 -55.46 -25.51
C TRP A 33 7.71 -56.34 -24.31
N LEU A 34 7.21 -55.73 -23.21
CA LEU A 34 6.68 -56.47 -22.06
C LEU A 34 5.19 -56.81 -22.27
N PRO A 35 4.73 -58.02 -21.91
CA PRO A 35 3.35 -58.50 -22.17
C PRO A 35 2.22 -57.60 -21.63
N PHE A 36 2.49 -56.77 -20.62
CA PHE A 36 1.52 -55.90 -19.96
C PHE A 36 1.08 -54.70 -20.83
N SER A 37 1.97 -54.16 -21.68
CA SER A 37 1.65 -53.00 -22.54
C SER A 37 0.86 -53.40 -23.79
N ALA A 38 1.07 -54.61 -24.31
CA ALA A 38 0.29 -55.19 -25.39
C ALA A 38 -1.20 -55.37 -25.00
N SER A 39 -1.47 -55.71 -23.74
CA SER A 39 -2.84 -55.76 -23.19
C SER A 39 -3.51 -54.39 -23.18
N LEU A 40 -2.81 -53.33 -22.76
CA LEU A 40 -3.34 -51.97 -22.74
C LEU A 40 -3.63 -51.43 -24.15
N TYR A 41 -2.72 -51.70 -25.11
CA TYR A 41 -2.89 -51.33 -26.52
C TYR A 41 -4.02 -52.11 -27.20
N ASN A 42 -4.18 -53.39 -26.87
CA ASN A 42 -5.24 -54.23 -27.42
C ASN A 42 -6.62 -53.89 -26.82
N ASN A 43 -6.70 -53.55 -25.54
CA ASN A 43 -7.97 -53.35 -24.84
C ASN A 43 -8.47 -51.89 -24.85
N HIS A 44 -7.56 -50.90 -24.89
CA HIS A 44 -7.93 -49.47 -24.83
C HIS A 44 -7.10 -48.59 -25.79
N PRO A 45 -7.20 -48.83 -27.12
CA PRO A 45 -6.37 -48.14 -28.11
C PRO A 45 -6.57 -46.62 -28.10
N MET A 46 -7.78 -46.11 -27.87
CA MET A 46 -8.04 -44.66 -27.83
C MET A 46 -7.24 -43.91 -26.74
N LEU A 47 -6.96 -44.56 -25.61
CA LEU A 47 -6.26 -43.94 -24.49
C LEU A 47 -4.75 -43.83 -24.75
N ALA A 48 -4.16 -44.87 -25.35
CA ALA A 48 -2.76 -44.85 -25.75
C ALA A 48 -2.48 -43.80 -26.83
N TRP A 49 -3.38 -43.63 -27.80
CA TRP A 49 -3.18 -42.72 -28.93
C TRP A 49 -3.52 -41.25 -28.62
N ALA A 50 -4.50 -40.98 -27.74
CA ALA A 50 -4.75 -39.63 -27.22
C ALA A 50 -3.52 -39.06 -26.49
N TRP A 51 -2.74 -39.91 -25.84
CA TRP A 51 -1.51 -39.53 -25.15
C TRP A 51 -0.34 -39.22 -26.10
N VAL A 52 -0.20 -39.97 -27.20
CA VAL A 52 0.77 -39.64 -28.26
C VAL A 52 0.42 -38.31 -28.93
N GLY A 53 -0.87 -38.06 -29.18
CA GLY A 53 -1.37 -36.77 -29.69
C GLY A 53 -1.09 -35.60 -28.74
N GLN A 54 -1.27 -35.79 -27.43
CA GLN A 54 -0.96 -34.80 -26.40
C GLN A 54 0.55 -34.51 -26.28
N GLY A 55 1.41 -35.53 -26.34
CA GLY A 55 2.87 -35.34 -26.36
C GLY A 55 3.34 -34.50 -27.55
N LEU A 56 2.74 -34.71 -28.72
CA LEU A 56 3.03 -33.96 -29.94
C LEU A 56 2.47 -32.53 -29.94
N LEU A 57 1.26 -32.31 -29.42
CA LEU A 57 0.67 -30.97 -29.22
C LEU A 57 1.48 -30.15 -28.20
N PHE A 58 1.99 -30.79 -27.14
CA PHE A 58 2.84 -30.16 -26.13
C PHE A 58 4.23 -29.81 -26.68
N LEU A 59 4.82 -30.67 -27.51
CA LEU A 59 6.05 -30.36 -28.27
C LEU A 59 5.84 -29.18 -29.23
N CYS A 60 4.68 -29.10 -29.90
CA CYS A 60 4.34 -27.96 -30.77
C CYS A 60 4.15 -26.66 -29.98
N ALA A 61 3.52 -26.72 -28.80
CA ALA A 61 3.33 -25.56 -27.92
C ALA A 61 4.66 -25.06 -27.34
N LEU A 62 5.54 -25.97 -26.89
CA LEU A 62 6.88 -25.63 -26.39
C LEU A 62 7.79 -25.10 -27.51
N TYR A 63 7.70 -25.61 -28.74
CA TYR A 63 8.41 -25.05 -29.90
C TYR A 63 7.94 -23.63 -30.24
N PHE A 64 6.66 -23.32 -30.07
CA PHE A 64 6.12 -21.97 -30.30
C PHE A 64 6.50 -20.98 -29.18
N LEU A 65 6.65 -21.48 -27.94
CA LEU A 65 6.99 -20.69 -26.75
C LEU A 65 8.51 -20.50 -26.55
N SER A 66 9.36 -21.35 -27.14
CA SER A 66 10.81 -21.31 -26.92
C SER A 66 11.54 -20.15 -27.62
N GLY A 67 10.94 -19.52 -28.64
CA GLY A 67 11.54 -18.37 -29.34
C GLY A 67 12.86 -18.67 -30.07
N ILE A 68 13.29 -19.93 -30.17
CA ILE A 68 14.59 -20.31 -30.72
C ILE A 68 14.61 -20.10 -32.25
N ARG A 69 15.67 -19.45 -32.74
CA ARG A 69 15.74 -18.85 -34.09
C ARG A 69 15.97 -19.85 -35.23
N ASP A 70 16.65 -20.98 -35.00
CA ASP A 70 17.10 -21.87 -36.09
C ASP A 70 16.92 -23.37 -35.79
N ASN A 71 15.87 -23.99 -36.32
CA ASN A 71 15.90 -25.42 -36.66
C ASN A 71 14.70 -25.82 -37.57
N GLU A 72 14.75 -25.43 -38.84
CA GLU A 72 13.79 -25.91 -39.86
C GLU A 72 13.83 -27.44 -40.02
N ARG A 73 14.97 -28.07 -39.72
CA ARG A 73 15.16 -29.53 -39.81
C ARG A 73 14.35 -30.32 -38.77
N ALA A 74 14.09 -29.75 -37.59
CA ALA A 74 13.29 -30.40 -36.55
C ALA A 74 11.80 -30.41 -36.90
N GLY A 75 11.29 -29.32 -37.48
CA GLY A 75 9.92 -29.25 -38.00
C GLY A 75 9.69 -30.19 -39.18
N MET A 76 10.67 -30.32 -40.08
CA MET A 76 10.63 -31.27 -41.19
C MET A 76 10.70 -32.74 -40.72
N ALA A 77 11.56 -33.04 -39.74
CA ALA A 77 11.66 -34.38 -39.15
C ALA A 77 10.35 -34.78 -38.42
N LEU A 78 9.72 -33.86 -37.70
CA LEU A 78 8.40 -34.05 -37.09
C LEU A 78 7.29 -34.28 -38.13
N PHE A 79 7.34 -33.58 -39.26
CA PHE A 79 6.41 -33.77 -40.37
C PHE A 79 6.59 -35.13 -41.07
N CYS A 80 7.84 -35.51 -41.39
CA CYS A 80 8.17 -36.79 -42.01
C CYS A 80 7.87 -37.99 -41.09
N PHE A 81 8.16 -37.89 -39.79
CA PHE A 81 7.82 -38.92 -38.81
C PHE A 81 6.31 -39.14 -38.70
N LYS A 82 5.52 -38.06 -38.80
CA LYS A 82 4.05 -38.09 -38.75
C LYS A 82 3.42 -38.69 -40.01
N ILE A 83 4.03 -38.48 -41.18
CA ILE A 83 3.65 -39.16 -42.43
C ILE A 83 3.99 -40.65 -42.35
N ALA A 84 5.19 -41.02 -41.90
CA ALA A 84 5.61 -42.42 -41.80
C ALA A 84 4.76 -43.22 -40.80
N SER A 85 4.45 -42.64 -39.63
CA SER A 85 3.57 -43.28 -38.63
C SER A 85 2.11 -43.36 -39.09
N GLY A 86 1.62 -42.35 -39.82
CA GLY A 86 0.25 -42.31 -40.36
C GLY A 86 0.01 -43.33 -41.47
N THR A 87 0.98 -43.52 -42.36
CA THR A 87 0.92 -44.52 -43.43
C THR A 87 1.00 -45.95 -42.87
N ALA A 88 1.84 -46.19 -41.85
CA ALA A 88 1.90 -47.47 -41.14
C ALA A 88 0.56 -47.79 -40.43
N MET A 89 -0.12 -46.78 -39.88
CA MET A 89 -1.44 -46.89 -39.26
C MET A 89 -2.53 -47.26 -40.28
N LEU A 90 -2.53 -46.63 -41.46
CA LEU A 90 -3.50 -46.91 -42.51
C LEU A 90 -3.37 -48.37 -43.02
N VAL A 91 -2.13 -48.86 -43.17
CA VAL A 91 -1.83 -50.24 -43.60
C VAL A 91 -2.20 -51.28 -42.53
N LEU A 92 -2.02 -50.96 -41.24
CA LEU A 92 -2.42 -51.83 -40.12
C LEU A 92 -3.94 -51.88 -39.90
N LEU A 93 -4.65 -50.78 -40.15
CA LEU A 93 -6.11 -50.72 -40.06
C LEU A 93 -6.81 -51.36 -41.26
N LEU A 94 -6.24 -51.23 -42.46
CA LEU A 94 -6.75 -51.90 -43.67
C LEU A 94 -6.47 -53.42 -43.66
N SER A 95 -5.46 -53.89 -42.92
CA SER A 95 -5.15 -55.33 -42.83
C SER A 95 -5.94 -56.10 -41.76
N ARG A 96 -6.75 -55.41 -40.94
CA ARG A 96 -7.64 -56.02 -39.93
C ARG A 96 -9.10 -55.64 -40.19
N SER A 97 -9.67 -56.13 -41.28
CA SER A 97 -11.09 -55.94 -41.59
C SER A 97 -11.97 -57.02 -40.95
N VAL A 98 -12.65 -56.67 -39.85
CA VAL A 98 -14.05 -57.09 -39.65
C VAL A 98 -14.83 -55.81 -39.44
N PHE A 99 -15.72 -55.51 -40.39
CA PHE A 99 -16.48 -54.27 -40.47
C PHE A 99 -17.58 -54.24 -39.42
N ASP A 100 -17.49 -53.29 -38.48
CA ASP A 100 -18.61 -52.87 -37.64
C ASP A 100 -18.68 -51.32 -37.61
N GLY A 101 -19.90 -50.77 -37.48
CA GLY A 101 -20.19 -49.33 -37.70
C GLY A 101 -19.44 -48.37 -36.76
N SER A 102 -18.96 -48.86 -35.63
CA SER A 102 -18.11 -48.16 -34.67
C SER A 102 -16.69 -47.89 -35.22
N VAL A 103 -16.18 -48.76 -36.11
CA VAL A 103 -14.86 -48.58 -36.75
C VAL A 103 -14.91 -47.45 -37.79
N LEU A 104 -16.04 -47.24 -38.48
CA LEU A 104 -16.19 -46.12 -39.43
C LEU A 104 -16.20 -44.76 -38.71
N ALA A 105 -16.79 -44.68 -37.52
CA ALA A 105 -16.76 -43.48 -36.68
C ALA A 105 -15.35 -43.21 -36.11
N VAL A 106 -14.58 -44.26 -35.80
CA VAL A 106 -13.20 -44.17 -35.31
C VAL A 106 -12.22 -43.81 -36.44
N VAL A 107 -12.36 -44.41 -37.62
CA VAL A 107 -11.59 -44.07 -38.82
C VAL A 107 -11.95 -42.65 -39.29
N GLY A 108 -13.23 -42.28 -39.25
CA GLY A 108 -13.70 -40.93 -39.56
C GLY A 108 -13.17 -39.88 -38.58
N GLY A 109 -13.27 -40.12 -37.27
CA GLY A 109 -12.78 -39.21 -36.23
C GLY A 109 -11.26 -39.09 -36.21
N GLY A 110 -10.53 -40.19 -36.36
CA GLY A 110 -9.07 -40.20 -36.47
C GLY A 110 -8.55 -39.55 -37.74
N ALA A 111 -9.22 -39.74 -38.88
CA ALA A 111 -8.88 -39.06 -40.14
C ALA A 111 -9.19 -37.56 -40.07
N LEU A 112 -10.28 -37.14 -39.40
CA LEU A 112 -10.60 -35.74 -39.19
C LEU A 112 -9.55 -35.05 -38.30
N ASP A 113 -9.17 -35.68 -37.19
CA ASP A 113 -8.16 -35.15 -36.26
C ASP A 113 -6.77 -35.09 -36.92
N TYR A 114 -6.48 -36.05 -37.81
CA TYR A 114 -5.27 -36.10 -38.65
C TYR A 114 -5.20 -34.94 -39.66
N VAL A 115 -6.29 -34.70 -40.41
CA VAL A 115 -6.38 -33.61 -41.40
C VAL A 115 -6.36 -32.25 -40.70
N MET A 116 -7.10 -32.10 -39.60
CA MET A 116 -7.19 -30.84 -38.86
C MET A 116 -5.90 -30.52 -38.11
N GLY A 117 -5.22 -31.52 -37.55
CA GLY A 117 -3.90 -31.35 -36.91
C GLY A 117 -2.80 -30.98 -37.91
N GLY A 118 -2.83 -31.54 -39.12
CA GLY A 118 -1.92 -31.16 -40.22
C GLY A 118 -2.16 -29.74 -40.72
N LEU A 119 -3.42 -29.37 -40.94
CA LEU A 119 -3.81 -28.01 -41.35
C LEU A 119 -3.47 -26.96 -40.28
N THR A 120 -3.68 -27.29 -39.00
CA THR A 120 -3.33 -26.41 -37.86
C THR A 120 -1.82 -26.15 -37.80
N LEU A 121 -0.99 -27.19 -37.98
CA LEU A 121 0.47 -27.04 -37.99
C LEU A 121 0.96 -26.22 -39.21
N ALA A 122 0.40 -26.46 -40.40
CA ALA A 122 0.72 -25.71 -41.60
C ALA A 122 0.35 -24.21 -41.48
N PHE A 123 -0.80 -23.90 -40.87
CA PHE A 123 -1.23 -22.53 -40.63
C PHE A 123 -0.42 -21.82 -39.53
N LEU A 124 0.01 -22.54 -38.49
CA LEU A 124 0.90 -22.00 -37.44
C LEU A 124 2.30 -21.69 -37.98
N LEU A 125 2.82 -22.50 -38.91
CA LEU A 125 4.07 -22.23 -39.63
C LEU A 125 3.94 -20.98 -40.54
N MET A 126 2.81 -20.79 -41.22
CA MET A 126 2.52 -19.56 -41.98
C MET A 126 2.36 -18.32 -41.08
N ALA A 127 1.75 -18.45 -39.90
CA ALA A 127 1.60 -17.37 -38.91
C ALA A 127 2.95 -16.86 -38.36
N ARG A 128 3.98 -17.73 -38.29
CA ARG A 128 5.34 -17.32 -37.92
C ARG A 128 6.02 -16.50 -39.01
N ARG A 129 5.85 -16.85 -40.29
CA ARG A 129 6.36 -16.06 -41.44
C ARG A 129 5.79 -14.64 -41.46
N SER A 130 4.51 -14.45 -41.12
CA SER A 130 3.88 -13.12 -41.09
C SER A 130 4.29 -12.28 -39.87
N ARG A 131 4.67 -12.91 -38.75
CA ARG A 131 5.19 -12.22 -37.55
C ARG A 131 6.65 -11.78 -37.71
N ALA A 132 7.47 -12.60 -38.39
CA ALA A 132 8.86 -12.25 -38.70
C ALA A 132 8.98 -11.01 -39.61
N VAL A 133 8.02 -10.81 -40.51
CA VAL A 133 7.95 -9.64 -41.40
C VAL A 133 7.44 -8.37 -40.69
N ARG A 134 6.67 -8.49 -39.60
CA ARG A 134 6.27 -7.33 -38.77
C ARG A 134 7.41 -6.77 -37.91
N LEU A 135 8.32 -7.63 -37.44
CA LEU A 135 9.49 -7.18 -36.69
C LEU A 135 10.52 -6.47 -37.58
N SER A 136 10.48 -6.66 -38.90
CA SER A 136 11.29 -5.87 -39.84
C SER A 136 10.66 -4.55 -40.25
N SER A 137 9.34 -4.35 -40.04
CA SER A 137 8.66 -3.07 -40.35
C SER A 137 8.75 -2.03 -39.22
N ASP A 138 9.24 -2.40 -38.04
CA ASP A 138 9.51 -1.48 -36.93
C ASP A 138 10.94 -0.88 -36.98
N MET A 139 11.71 -1.15 -38.04
CA MET A 139 12.93 -0.39 -38.34
C MET A 139 12.65 0.68 -39.38
N ASN A 140 12.69 1.93 -38.93
CA ASN A 140 12.79 3.16 -39.72
C ASN A 140 13.45 2.95 -41.10
N ARG A 141 12.68 3.06 -42.19
CA ARG A 141 13.10 3.58 -43.51
C ARG A 141 11.91 3.79 -44.45
N ASP A 142 11.94 4.93 -45.13
CA ASP A 142 10.96 5.48 -46.07
C ASP A 142 10.58 4.52 -47.22
N ILE A 143 9.45 3.83 -47.11
CA ILE A 143 8.74 3.23 -48.24
C ILE A 143 7.25 3.54 -48.09
N SER A 144 6.60 4.03 -49.15
CA SER A 144 5.21 4.48 -49.16
C SER A 144 4.24 3.40 -48.66
N VAL A 145 3.77 3.61 -47.43
CA VAL A 145 2.95 2.71 -46.60
C VAL A 145 1.58 2.39 -47.23
N GLU A 146 1.12 3.21 -48.19
CA GLU A 146 -0.26 3.20 -48.66
C GLU A 146 -0.60 2.00 -49.57
N GLN A 147 0.29 1.63 -50.50
CA GLN A 147 0.06 0.49 -51.41
C GLN A 147 0.28 -0.87 -50.73
N LEU A 148 1.24 -0.96 -49.80
CA LEU A 148 1.47 -2.16 -48.99
C LEU A 148 0.34 -2.36 -47.96
N SER A 149 -0.20 -1.30 -47.36
CA SER A 149 -1.27 -1.45 -46.34
C SER A 149 -2.59 -1.97 -46.93
N ASN A 150 -2.93 -1.61 -48.16
CA ASN A 150 -4.23 -1.98 -48.75
C ASN A 150 -4.31 -3.45 -49.17
N SER A 151 -3.26 -4.02 -49.79
CA SER A 151 -3.26 -5.46 -50.13
C SER A 151 -3.06 -6.36 -48.90
N LEU A 152 -2.33 -5.86 -47.89
CA LEU A 152 -2.08 -6.58 -46.64
C LEU A 152 -3.30 -6.54 -45.71
N SER A 153 -4.06 -5.44 -45.67
CA SER A 153 -5.28 -5.34 -44.84
C SER A 153 -6.40 -6.26 -45.31
N ALA A 154 -6.54 -6.46 -46.63
CA ALA A 154 -7.51 -7.39 -47.21
C ALA A 154 -7.19 -8.86 -46.86
N LYS A 155 -5.92 -9.27 -46.99
CA LYS A 155 -5.47 -10.62 -46.61
C LYS A 155 -5.58 -10.87 -45.10
N ILE A 156 -5.31 -9.86 -44.27
CA ILE A 156 -5.48 -9.93 -42.81
C ILE A 156 -6.97 -10.00 -42.42
N LYS A 157 -7.85 -9.29 -43.12
CA LYS A 157 -9.31 -9.40 -42.91
C LYS A 157 -9.82 -10.78 -43.29
N LEU A 158 -9.45 -11.32 -44.46
CA LEU A 158 -9.83 -12.67 -44.87
C LEU A 158 -9.32 -13.74 -43.89
N PHE A 159 -8.09 -13.58 -43.40
CA PHE A 159 -7.49 -14.46 -42.40
C PHE A 159 -8.21 -14.42 -41.05
N ARG A 160 -8.59 -13.23 -40.57
CA ARG A 160 -9.40 -13.08 -39.36
C ARG A 160 -10.77 -13.73 -39.50
N ILE A 161 -11.43 -13.55 -40.65
CA ILE A 161 -12.70 -14.20 -40.96
C ILE A 161 -12.54 -15.72 -40.92
N GLY A 162 -11.45 -16.26 -41.48
CA GLY A 162 -11.11 -17.69 -41.40
C GLY A 162 -10.92 -18.17 -39.95
N LEU A 163 -10.18 -17.44 -39.12
CA LEU A 163 -9.99 -17.79 -37.71
C LEU A 163 -11.29 -17.72 -36.90
N TYR A 164 -12.17 -16.75 -37.19
CA TYR A 164 -13.51 -16.71 -36.58
C TYR A 164 -14.37 -17.90 -36.99
N PHE A 165 -14.33 -18.27 -38.27
CA PHE A 165 -15.05 -19.42 -38.80
C PHE A 165 -14.61 -20.73 -38.10
N PHE A 166 -13.31 -20.97 -37.98
CA PHE A 166 -12.79 -22.15 -37.27
C PHE A 166 -13.03 -22.11 -35.76
N ALA A 167 -12.97 -20.93 -35.14
CA ALA A 167 -13.34 -20.78 -33.73
C ALA A 167 -14.79 -21.23 -33.48
N VAL A 168 -15.72 -20.86 -34.37
CA VAL A 168 -17.12 -21.29 -34.29
C VAL A 168 -17.22 -22.80 -34.49
N ILE A 169 -16.53 -23.38 -35.49
CA ILE A 169 -16.54 -24.83 -35.74
C ILE A 169 -16.05 -25.61 -34.52
N PHE A 170 -14.89 -25.24 -33.96
CA PHE A 170 -14.34 -25.92 -32.79
C PHE A 170 -15.18 -25.70 -31.54
N GLY A 171 -15.80 -24.53 -31.39
CA GLY A 171 -16.74 -24.25 -30.30
C GLY A 171 -18.00 -25.11 -30.39
N VAL A 172 -18.60 -25.22 -31.57
CA VAL A 172 -19.75 -26.10 -31.84
C VAL A 172 -19.39 -27.56 -31.64
N ALA A 173 -18.20 -28.00 -32.08
CA ALA A 173 -17.72 -29.36 -31.84
C ALA A 173 -17.54 -29.65 -30.35
N SER A 174 -16.96 -28.72 -29.58
CA SER A 174 -16.81 -28.84 -28.12
C SER A 174 -18.18 -28.98 -27.44
N VAL A 175 -19.16 -28.16 -27.81
CA VAL A 175 -20.55 -28.26 -27.29
C VAL A 175 -21.21 -29.57 -27.72
N GLY A 176 -21.02 -30.01 -28.96
CA GLY A 176 -21.55 -31.28 -29.47
C GLY A 176 -21.02 -32.49 -28.70
N PHE A 177 -19.71 -32.53 -28.41
CA PHE A 177 -19.11 -33.57 -27.56
C PHE A 177 -19.63 -33.50 -26.11
N LEU A 178 -19.84 -32.30 -25.56
CA LEU A 178 -20.40 -32.13 -24.23
C LEU A 178 -21.85 -32.64 -24.15
N VAL A 179 -22.68 -32.32 -25.14
CA VAL A 179 -24.08 -32.78 -25.22
C VAL A 179 -24.16 -34.29 -25.44
N ALA A 180 -23.31 -34.86 -26.30
CA ALA A 180 -23.21 -36.31 -26.47
C ALA A 180 -22.79 -37.02 -25.17
N ALA A 181 -21.86 -36.45 -24.40
CA ALA A 181 -21.48 -36.98 -23.09
C ALA A 181 -22.62 -36.97 -22.06
N LEU A 182 -23.51 -35.96 -22.15
CA LEU A 182 -24.65 -35.79 -21.24
C LEU A 182 -25.85 -36.67 -21.62
N LEU A 183 -26.08 -36.92 -22.92
CA LEU A 183 -27.28 -37.61 -23.40
C LEU A 183 -27.10 -39.12 -23.62
N TRP A 184 -25.89 -39.62 -23.96
CA TRP A 184 -25.73 -40.98 -24.51
C TRP A 184 -24.85 -41.93 -23.69
N LEU A 185 -24.20 -41.49 -22.59
CA LEU A 185 -23.25 -42.33 -21.86
C LEU A 185 -23.81 -42.85 -20.52
N ASN A 186 -23.98 -44.18 -20.47
CA ASN A 186 -24.33 -44.92 -19.26
C ASN A 186 -23.35 -44.56 -18.11
N PRO A 187 -23.83 -44.22 -16.90
CA PRO A 187 -22.99 -43.78 -15.78
C PRO A 187 -21.79 -44.66 -15.42
N GLN A 188 -21.79 -45.94 -15.80
CA GLN A 188 -20.70 -46.87 -15.50
C GLN A 188 -19.49 -46.76 -16.46
N ASP A 189 -19.60 -46.04 -17.58
CA ASP A 189 -18.55 -46.04 -18.61
C ASP A 189 -17.59 -44.85 -18.45
N ALA A 190 -16.83 -44.89 -17.34
CA ALA A 190 -15.98 -43.78 -16.87
C ALA A 190 -14.88 -43.40 -17.88
N ILE A 191 -14.38 -44.36 -18.66
CA ILE A 191 -13.30 -44.17 -19.64
C ILE A 191 -13.78 -43.33 -20.83
N THR A 192 -14.96 -43.65 -21.35
CA THR A 192 -15.59 -42.92 -22.45
C THR A 192 -15.89 -41.48 -22.03
N LYS A 193 -16.35 -41.26 -20.79
CA LYS A 193 -16.58 -39.92 -20.23
C LYS A 193 -15.30 -39.09 -20.07
N ILE A 194 -14.18 -39.72 -19.69
CA ILE A 194 -12.86 -39.06 -19.61
C ILE A 194 -12.39 -38.66 -21.01
N ALA A 195 -12.52 -39.54 -22.00
CA ALA A 195 -12.16 -39.25 -23.38
C ALA A 195 -13.00 -38.11 -23.97
N THR A 196 -14.31 -38.09 -23.71
CA THR A 196 -15.19 -37.01 -24.17
C THR A 196 -14.92 -35.70 -23.43
N GLY A 197 -14.69 -35.71 -22.12
CA GLY A 197 -14.30 -34.52 -21.36
C GLY A 197 -12.97 -33.92 -21.85
N ASN A 198 -12.02 -34.77 -22.23
CA ASN A 198 -10.75 -34.35 -22.82
C ASN A 198 -10.95 -33.73 -24.21
N ALA A 199 -11.78 -34.35 -25.07
CA ALA A 199 -12.12 -33.78 -26.38
C ALA A 199 -12.81 -32.42 -26.26
N VAL A 200 -13.76 -32.27 -25.31
CA VAL A 200 -14.39 -30.97 -25.00
C VAL A 200 -13.34 -29.92 -24.66
N ALA A 201 -12.37 -30.26 -23.81
CA ALA A 201 -11.30 -29.35 -23.40
C ALA A 201 -10.37 -28.98 -24.56
N VAL A 202 -10.00 -29.95 -25.41
CA VAL A 202 -9.13 -29.75 -26.59
C VAL A 202 -9.81 -28.85 -27.62
N TYR A 203 -11.05 -29.15 -28.00
CA TYR A 203 -11.77 -28.34 -28.98
C TYR A 203 -12.15 -26.95 -28.44
N ALA A 204 -12.42 -26.83 -27.14
CA ALA A 204 -12.57 -25.52 -26.49
C ALA A 204 -11.26 -24.72 -26.53
N ALA A 205 -10.12 -25.35 -26.25
CA ALA A 205 -8.80 -24.70 -26.31
C ALA A 205 -8.41 -24.30 -27.74
N LEU A 206 -8.72 -25.12 -28.75
CA LEU A 206 -8.48 -24.79 -30.16
C LEU A 206 -9.39 -23.65 -30.63
N SER A 207 -10.68 -23.68 -30.27
CA SER A 207 -11.61 -22.56 -30.49
C SER A 207 -11.06 -21.26 -29.87
N TYR A 208 -10.55 -21.35 -28.65
CA TYR A 208 -9.94 -20.25 -27.91
C TYR A 208 -8.68 -19.69 -28.58
N LEU A 209 -7.77 -20.55 -29.04
CA LEU A 209 -6.55 -20.15 -29.75
C LEU A 209 -6.88 -19.46 -31.09
N CYS A 210 -7.89 -19.94 -31.81
CA CYS A 210 -8.39 -19.27 -33.02
C CYS A 210 -8.95 -17.88 -32.71
N LEU A 211 -9.68 -17.70 -31.61
CA LEU A 211 -10.19 -16.39 -31.17
C LEU A 211 -9.07 -15.44 -30.73
N LEU A 212 -8.04 -15.93 -30.04
CA LEU A 212 -6.87 -15.15 -29.66
C LEU A 212 -6.07 -14.68 -30.89
N GLY A 213 -5.88 -15.56 -31.88
CA GLY A 213 -5.23 -15.20 -33.15
C GLY A 213 -6.02 -14.16 -33.96
N ALA A 214 -7.35 -14.09 -33.77
CA ALA A 214 -8.24 -13.21 -34.54
C ALA A 214 -8.41 -11.78 -33.97
N LYS A 215 -8.07 -11.51 -32.69
CA LYS A 215 -8.45 -10.26 -31.97
C LYS A 215 -7.29 -9.37 -31.49
N THR A 216 -7.57 -8.07 -31.31
CA THR A 216 -6.66 -7.02 -30.77
C THR A 216 -6.42 -7.15 -29.25
N PRO A 217 -5.31 -6.56 -28.72
CA PRO A 217 -4.79 -6.81 -27.36
C PRO A 217 -5.80 -6.63 -26.21
N ARG A 218 -6.68 -5.63 -26.27
CA ARG A 218 -7.67 -5.35 -25.21
C ARG A 218 -8.70 -6.47 -25.00
N ARG A 219 -8.96 -7.33 -26.00
CA ARG A 219 -9.95 -8.43 -25.90
C ARG A 219 -9.31 -9.79 -25.54
N ALA A 220 -7.98 -9.89 -25.50
CA ALA A 220 -7.25 -11.08 -25.08
C ALA A 220 -7.38 -11.35 -23.57
N LEU A 221 -7.47 -10.29 -22.77
CA LEU A 221 -7.59 -10.35 -21.31
C LEU A 221 -8.91 -11.02 -20.86
N PHE A 222 -10.05 -10.68 -21.48
CA PHE A 222 -11.35 -11.29 -21.14
C PHE A 222 -11.38 -12.80 -21.38
N ALA A 223 -10.76 -13.23 -22.47
CA ALA A 223 -10.70 -14.63 -22.84
C ALA A 223 -9.79 -15.40 -21.86
N GLN A 224 -8.67 -14.80 -21.45
CA GLN A 224 -7.77 -15.36 -20.45
C GLN A 224 -8.43 -15.48 -19.07
N ASP A 225 -9.16 -14.45 -18.64
CA ASP A 225 -9.91 -14.47 -17.37
C ASP A 225 -10.94 -15.60 -17.36
N ILE A 226 -11.67 -15.78 -18.46
CA ILE A 226 -12.63 -16.90 -18.63
C ILE A 226 -11.89 -18.23 -18.56
N ALA A 227 -10.74 -18.38 -19.21
CA ALA A 227 -9.97 -19.63 -19.19
C ALA A 227 -9.51 -19.98 -17.76
N VAL A 228 -9.01 -19.01 -16.99
CA VAL A 228 -8.63 -19.21 -15.59
C VAL A 228 -9.85 -19.58 -14.74
N ILE A 229 -10.97 -18.86 -14.89
CA ILE A 229 -12.21 -19.13 -14.16
C ILE A 229 -12.74 -20.53 -14.48
N VAL A 230 -12.77 -20.91 -15.75
CA VAL A 230 -13.24 -22.23 -16.20
C VAL A 230 -12.33 -23.34 -15.68
N SER A 231 -11.01 -23.17 -15.74
CA SER A 231 -10.06 -24.16 -15.21
C SER A 231 -10.19 -24.34 -13.70
N LEU A 232 -10.30 -23.25 -12.94
CA LEU A 232 -10.46 -23.31 -11.49
C LEU A 232 -11.84 -23.85 -11.08
N PHE A 233 -12.89 -23.49 -11.81
CA PHE A 233 -14.24 -24.03 -11.60
C PHE A 233 -14.29 -25.53 -11.88
N ALA A 234 -13.65 -25.98 -12.96
CA ALA A 234 -13.50 -27.40 -13.26
C ALA A 234 -12.76 -28.15 -12.14
N THR A 235 -11.67 -27.58 -11.59
CA THR A 235 -11.00 -28.14 -10.40
C THR A 235 -11.98 -28.32 -9.24
N ILE A 236 -12.78 -27.30 -8.91
CA ILE A 236 -13.74 -27.35 -7.79
C ILE A 236 -14.81 -28.42 -8.03
N VAL A 237 -15.36 -28.52 -9.24
CA VAL A 237 -16.37 -29.53 -9.60
C VAL A 237 -15.81 -30.94 -9.49
N ILE A 238 -14.58 -31.16 -9.97
CA ILE A 238 -13.89 -32.46 -9.88
C ILE A 238 -13.65 -32.84 -8.41
N LEU A 239 -13.18 -31.89 -7.59
CA LEU A 239 -13.00 -32.11 -6.14
C LEU A 239 -14.32 -32.41 -5.43
N PHE A 240 -15.41 -31.74 -5.80
CA PHE A 240 -16.74 -32.02 -5.26
C PHE A 240 -17.22 -33.43 -5.61
N TRP A 241 -16.96 -33.91 -6.84
CA TRP A 241 -17.32 -35.27 -7.23
C TRP A 241 -16.50 -36.34 -6.51
N ILE A 242 -15.21 -36.08 -6.24
CA ILE A 242 -14.37 -36.94 -5.40
C ILE A 242 -14.97 -37.12 -4.01
N ILE A 243 -15.53 -36.05 -3.44
CA ILE A 243 -16.10 -36.05 -2.08
C ILE A 243 -17.49 -36.68 -2.06
N LYS A 244 -18.33 -36.40 -3.07
CA LYS A 244 -19.75 -36.77 -3.08
C LYS A 244 -20.01 -38.21 -3.52
N PHE A 245 -19.19 -38.77 -4.40
CA PHE A 245 -19.41 -40.10 -4.97
C PHE A 245 -18.44 -41.12 -4.38
N ASN A 246 -18.94 -42.33 -4.07
CA ASN A 246 -18.14 -43.41 -3.49
C ASN A 246 -17.31 -44.13 -4.57
N LEU A 247 -16.35 -43.40 -5.16
CA LEU A 247 -15.52 -43.86 -6.28
C LEU A 247 -14.53 -44.95 -5.84
N SER A 248 -14.20 -45.88 -6.76
CA SER A 248 -13.13 -46.86 -6.54
C SER A 248 -11.78 -46.17 -6.28
N ARG A 249 -10.82 -46.91 -5.73
CA ARG A 249 -9.49 -46.36 -5.40
C ARG A 249 -8.77 -45.85 -6.65
N GLU A 250 -8.88 -46.58 -7.77
CA GLU A 250 -8.30 -46.17 -9.05
C GLU A 250 -9.01 -44.93 -9.59
N ALA A 251 -10.35 -44.91 -9.59
CA ALA A 251 -11.11 -43.75 -10.05
C ALA A 251 -10.78 -42.50 -9.23
N ARG A 252 -10.75 -42.59 -7.89
CA ARG A 252 -10.37 -41.47 -7.02
C ARG A 252 -9.01 -40.88 -7.38
N LEU A 253 -8.01 -41.73 -7.60
CA LEU A 253 -6.66 -41.29 -7.99
C LEU A 253 -6.68 -40.51 -9.31
N TRP A 254 -7.45 -40.98 -10.30
CA TRP A 254 -7.57 -40.30 -11.60
C TRP A 254 -8.31 -38.96 -11.52
N PHE A 255 -9.36 -38.86 -10.70
CA PHE A 255 -10.04 -37.58 -10.46
C PHE A 255 -9.12 -36.57 -9.74
N TRP A 256 -8.30 -37.02 -8.78
CA TRP A 256 -7.29 -36.16 -8.13
C TRP A 256 -6.25 -35.62 -9.13
N ILE A 257 -5.76 -36.47 -10.03
CA ILE A 257 -4.83 -36.06 -11.10
C ILE A 257 -5.49 -35.06 -12.07
N GLY A 258 -6.77 -35.26 -12.40
CA GLY A 258 -7.55 -34.34 -13.23
C GLY A 258 -7.76 -32.97 -12.59
N ALA A 259 -8.08 -32.93 -11.29
CA ALA A 259 -8.21 -31.71 -10.51
C ALA A 259 -6.88 -30.94 -10.42
N ALA A 260 -5.78 -31.65 -10.15
CA ALA A 260 -4.44 -31.09 -10.09
C ALA A 260 -4.01 -30.50 -11.45
N SER A 261 -4.31 -31.20 -12.55
CA SER A 261 -3.98 -30.73 -13.91
C SER A 261 -4.71 -29.43 -14.27
N HIS A 262 -6.01 -29.33 -13.96
CA HIS A 262 -6.78 -28.10 -14.21
C HIS A 262 -6.33 -26.94 -13.33
N PHE A 263 -5.97 -27.24 -12.07
CA PHE A 263 -5.43 -26.24 -11.15
C PHE A 263 -4.08 -25.70 -11.66
N ILE A 264 -3.16 -26.60 -12.02
CA ILE A 264 -1.85 -26.24 -12.57
C ILE A 264 -1.99 -25.47 -13.89
N ALA A 265 -2.91 -25.87 -14.78
CA ALA A 265 -3.17 -25.15 -16.02
C ALA A 265 -3.71 -23.74 -15.78
N GLY A 266 -4.69 -23.58 -14.87
CA GLY A 266 -5.20 -22.27 -14.48
C GLY A 266 -4.11 -21.36 -13.90
N VAL A 267 -3.26 -21.90 -13.02
CA VAL A 267 -2.11 -21.19 -12.43
C VAL A 267 -1.07 -20.85 -13.50
N ALA A 268 -0.75 -21.77 -14.42
CA ALA A 268 0.22 -21.53 -15.49
C ALA A 268 -0.27 -20.46 -16.48
N ILE A 269 -1.54 -20.49 -16.88
CA ILE A 269 -2.16 -19.46 -17.73
C ILE A 269 -2.12 -18.09 -17.03
N TRP A 270 -2.38 -18.07 -15.72
CA TRP A 270 -2.26 -16.87 -14.91
C TRP A 270 -0.81 -16.34 -14.84
N VAL A 271 0.17 -17.21 -14.55
CA VAL A 271 1.60 -16.84 -14.45
C VAL A 271 2.16 -16.36 -15.80
N LEU A 272 1.81 -17.04 -16.89
CA LEU A 272 2.26 -16.69 -18.24
C LEU A 272 1.63 -15.37 -18.71
N GLY A 273 0.35 -15.14 -18.43
CA GLY A 273 -0.28 -13.84 -18.69
C GLY A 273 0.31 -12.72 -17.85
N ALA A 274 0.62 -12.98 -16.57
CA ALA A 274 1.35 -12.05 -15.71
C ALA A 274 2.81 -11.82 -16.17
N GLY A 275 3.37 -12.70 -17.01
CA GLY A 275 4.67 -12.54 -17.65
C GLY A 275 4.61 -11.62 -18.88
N VAL A 276 3.56 -11.72 -19.68
CA VAL A 276 3.30 -10.81 -20.83
C VAL A 276 2.97 -9.40 -20.34
N ASP A 277 2.21 -9.29 -19.25
CA ASP A 277 1.84 -8.03 -18.59
C ASP A 277 3.01 -7.31 -17.89
N ARG A 278 4.10 -8.04 -17.59
CA ARG A 278 5.31 -7.52 -16.91
C ARG A 278 6.17 -6.60 -17.78
N ALA A 279 5.92 -6.55 -19.10
CA ALA A 279 6.70 -5.74 -20.03
C ALA A 279 6.22 -4.27 -20.15
N GLU A 280 5.04 -3.91 -19.63
CA GLU A 280 4.43 -2.59 -19.91
C GLU A 280 4.20 -1.66 -18.70
N ARG A 281 4.26 -2.08 -17.42
CA ARG A 281 3.84 -1.21 -16.27
C ARG A 281 4.60 -1.44 -14.94
N PRO A 282 4.69 -0.41 -14.06
CA PRO A 282 5.50 -0.44 -12.84
C PRO A 282 5.05 -1.47 -11.79
N LYS A 283 6.03 -2.06 -11.10
CA LYS A 283 5.92 -3.18 -10.12
C LYS A 283 5.09 -2.87 -8.85
N VAL A 284 4.56 -1.66 -8.72
CA VAL A 284 4.02 -1.12 -7.45
C VAL A 284 2.57 -1.56 -7.22
N PHE A 285 1.73 -1.56 -8.26
CA PHE A 285 0.43 -2.25 -8.22
C PHE A 285 0.64 -3.75 -8.50
N TRP A 286 -0.28 -4.64 -8.11
CA TRP A 286 -0.23 -6.08 -8.43
C TRP A 286 -0.46 -6.34 -9.93
N GLY A 287 0.40 -5.77 -10.76
CA GLY A 287 0.34 -5.79 -12.21
C GLY A 287 -0.56 -4.71 -12.84
N PRO A 288 -0.61 -4.68 -14.19
CA PRO A 288 -1.42 -3.74 -14.97
C PRO A 288 -2.92 -3.77 -14.66
N TRP A 289 -3.44 -4.91 -14.21
CA TRP A 289 -4.84 -5.06 -13.85
C TRP A 289 -5.23 -4.11 -12.72
N LEU A 290 -4.53 -4.16 -11.59
CA LEU A 290 -4.87 -3.35 -10.43
C LEU A 290 -4.58 -1.87 -10.65
N HIS A 291 -3.56 -1.56 -11.47
CA HIS A 291 -3.31 -0.19 -11.96
C HIS A 291 -4.53 0.34 -12.74
N ARG A 292 -5.11 -0.45 -13.67
CA ARG A 292 -6.36 -0.06 -14.37
C ARG A 292 -7.55 0.08 -13.43
N VAL A 293 -7.68 -0.79 -12.41
CA VAL A 293 -8.75 -0.67 -11.40
C VAL A 293 -8.64 0.66 -10.66
N PHE A 294 -7.43 1.05 -10.25
CA PHE A 294 -7.20 2.35 -9.62
C PHE A 294 -7.46 3.52 -10.57
N GLU A 295 -7.04 3.42 -11.84
CA GLU A 295 -7.34 4.41 -12.88
C GLU A 295 -8.84 4.62 -13.05
N GLN A 296 -9.63 3.54 -13.10
CA GLN A 296 -11.09 3.63 -13.19
C GLN A 296 -11.74 4.15 -11.90
N PHE A 297 -11.09 3.96 -10.75
CA PHE A 297 -11.51 4.54 -9.48
C PHE A 297 -11.25 6.05 -9.45
N CYS A 298 -10.10 6.52 -9.97
CA CYS A 298 -9.78 7.95 -10.10
C CYS A 298 -10.82 8.70 -10.95
N ASP A 299 -11.23 8.12 -12.09
CA ASP A 299 -12.24 8.67 -13.01
C ASP A 299 -13.64 8.86 -12.39
N ILE A 300 -13.92 8.20 -11.26
CA ILE A 300 -15.17 8.42 -10.51
C ILE A 300 -14.95 9.41 -9.38
N ILE A 301 -13.90 9.22 -8.60
CA ILE A 301 -13.69 9.94 -7.35
C ILE A 301 -13.47 11.44 -7.59
N LEU A 302 -12.79 11.79 -8.69
CA LEU A 302 -12.68 13.16 -9.15
C LEU A 302 -13.72 13.35 -10.24
N LYS A 303 -14.69 14.24 -9.99
CA LYS A 303 -15.80 14.53 -10.90
C LYS A 303 -16.01 16.03 -10.96
N GLY A 304 -15.33 16.68 -11.89
CA GLY A 304 -15.37 18.12 -12.09
C GLY A 304 -15.87 18.53 -13.48
N ASP A 305 -16.23 19.81 -13.63
CA ASP A 305 -16.59 20.37 -14.94
C ASP A 305 -15.38 20.41 -15.88
N VAL A 306 -14.19 20.73 -15.33
CA VAL A 306 -12.89 20.66 -16.00
C VAL A 306 -11.87 20.07 -15.05
N GLU A 307 -11.33 18.90 -15.40
CA GLU A 307 -10.29 18.19 -14.67
C GLU A 307 -8.94 18.44 -15.35
N VAL A 308 -7.93 18.80 -14.55
CA VAL A 308 -6.62 19.22 -15.06
C VAL A 308 -5.74 18.02 -15.41
N LEU A 309 -5.94 16.91 -14.71
CA LEU A 309 -5.18 15.68 -14.83
C LEU A 309 -6.07 14.57 -15.34
N THR A 310 -5.52 13.73 -16.21
CA THR A 310 -6.19 12.49 -16.60
C THR A 310 -6.14 11.47 -15.45
N PRO A 311 -7.12 10.54 -15.35
CA PRO A 311 -7.09 9.42 -14.40
C PRO A 311 -5.79 8.61 -14.45
N ARG A 312 -5.17 8.54 -15.63
CA ARG A 312 -3.89 7.86 -15.83
C ARG A 312 -2.73 8.60 -15.19
N GLU A 313 -2.62 9.93 -15.38
CA GLU A 313 -1.59 10.74 -14.72
C GLU A 313 -1.69 10.64 -13.19
N ILE A 314 -2.91 10.65 -12.64
CA ILE A 314 -3.17 10.49 -11.20
C ILE A 314 -2.70 9.11 -10.72
N THR A 315 -2.96 8.06 -11.50
CA THR A 315 -2.55 6.68 -11.18
C THR A 315 -1.04 6.51 -11.22
N ASP A 316 -0.37 7.11 -12.21
CA ASP A 316 1.09 7.05 -12.34
C ASP A 316 1.76 7.82 -11.19
N ALA A 317 1.22 9.00 -10.83
CA ALA A 317 1.64 9.74 -9.64
C ALA A 317 1.44 8.95 -8.33
N ALA A 318 0.33 8.22 -8.21
CA ALA A 318 0.08 7.34 -7.06
C ALA A 318 1.08 6.17 -7.01
N ALA A 319 1.41 5.59 -8.17
CA ALA A 319 2.43 4.54 -8.27
C ALA A 319 3.79 5.05 -7.79
N ASP A 320 4.19 6.26 -8.17
CA ASP A 320 5.44 6.87 -7.74
C ASP A 320 5.47 7.15 -6.24
N LEU A 321 4.36 7.66 -5.67
CA LEU A 321 4.24 7.88 -4.23
C LEU A 321 4.37 6.58 -3.45
N LEU A 322 3.68 5.53 -3.90
CA LEU A 322 3.73 4.20 -3.30
C LEU A 322 5.12 3.54 -3.48
N ALA A 323 5.84 3.81 -4.58
CA ALA A 323 7.20 3.31 -4.79
C ALA A 323 8.19 3.91 -3.77
N LYS A 324 8.03 5.20 -3.45
CA LYS A 324 8.87 5.95 -2.51
C LYS A 324 8.49 5.73 -1.05
N THR A 325 7.38 5.05 -0.79
CA THR A 325 6.88 4.74 0.55
C THR A 325 7.09 3.25 0.85
N PRO A 326 8.24 2.84 1.41
CA PRO A 326 8.55 1.43 1.66
C PRO A 326 7.74 0.89 2.86
N SER A 327 6.44 0.70 2.65
CA SER A 327 5.54 0.15 3.67
C SER A 327 4.77 -1.04 3.11
N PRO A 328 5.00 -2.26 3.64
CA PRO A 328 4.23 -3.42 3.22
C PRO A 328 2.74 -3.30 3.60
N ARG A 329 2.37 -2.40 4.51
CA ARG A 329 0.97 -2.10 4.87
C ARG A 329 0.17 -1.50 3.71
N MET A 330 0.86 -0.93 2.72
CA MET A 330 0.23 -0.47 1.48
C MET A 330 -0.28 -1.62 0.59
N ALA A 331 0.00 -2.89 0.92
CA ALA A 331 -0.65 -4.01 0.26
C ALA A 331 -2.12 -4.21 0.69
N GLY A 332 -2.54 -3.72 1.86
CA GLY A 332 -3.97 -3.71 2.24
C GLY A 332 -4.84 -2.91 1.27
N LEU A 333 -4.36 -1.74 0.83
CA LEU A 333 -4.97 -0.94 -0.24
C LEU A 333 -5.18 -1.77 -1.53
N LYS A 334 -4.17 -2.56 -1.90
CA LYS A 334 -4.21 -3.39 -3.12
C LYS A 334 -5.24 -4.50 -3.01
N VAL A 335 -5.34 -5.11 -1.83
CA VAL A 335 -6.37 -6.10 -1.48
C VAL A 335 -7.77 -5.47 -1.58
N ALA A 336 -7.99 -4.28 -1.01
CA ALA A 336 -9.28 -3.60 -1.06
C ALA A 336 -9.72 -3.29 -2.49
N LEU A 337 -8.82 -2.77 -3.33
CA LEU A 337 -9.07 -2.52 -4.75
C LEU A 337 -9.42 -3.82 -5.51
N ALA A 338 -8.73 -4.92 -5.21
CA ALA A 338 -9.03 -6.23 -5.78
C ALA A 338 -10.42 -6.73 -5.36
N PHE A 339 -10.82 -6.55 -4.10
CA PHE A 339 -12.16 -6.91 -3.63
C PHE A 339 -13.27 -6.07 -4.25
N VAL A 340 -13.05 -4.78 -4.49
CA VAL A 340 -14.00 -3.92 -5.21
C VAL A 340 -14.16 -4.39 -6.66
N GLU A 341 -13.06 -4.74 -7.31
CA GLU A 341 -13.10 -5.24 -8.68
C GLU A 341 -13.81 -6.59 -8.81
N LEU A 342 -13.51 -7.54 -7.93
CA LEU A 342 -14.08 -8.89 -7.96
C LEU A 342 -15.47 -8.96 -7.32
N GLY A 343 -15.78 -8.07 -6.39
CA GLY A 343 -17.01 -8.07 -5.62
C GLY A 343 -18.26 -7.82 -6.46
N SER A 344 -18.14 -7.07 -7.56
CA SER A 344 -19.25 -6.92 -8.51
C SER A 344 -19.62 -8.24 -9.19
N SER A 345 -18.63 -9.08 -9.50
CA SER A 345 -18.83 -10.38 -10.13
C SER A 345 -19.23 -11.44 -9.11
N LEU A 346 -18.59 -11.47 -7.94
CA LEU A 346 -18.82 -12.49 -6.91
C LEU A 346 -20.15 -12.34 -6.17
N PHE A 347 -20.57 -11.09 -5.88
CA PHE A 347 -21.75 -10.85 -5.04
C PHE A 347 -22.95 -10.30 -5.82
N ARG A 348 -22.76 -9.76 -7.03
CA ARG A 348 -23.84 -9.15 -7.83
C ARG A 348 -23.99 -9.73 -9.23
N PHE A 349 -23.17 -10.73 -9.61
CA PHE A 349 -23.17 -11.33 -10.94
C PHE A 349 -23.04 -10.30 -12.08
N ARG A 350 -22.34 -9.19 -11.83
CA ARG A 350 -22.05 -8.14 -12.83
C ARG A 350 -20.64 -8.29 -13.40
N VAL A 351 -20.37 -7.59 -14.49
CA VAL A 351 -18.99 -7.46 -15.00
C VAL A 351 -18.08 -6.82 -13.93
N PRO A 352 -16.76 -7.06 -13.98
CA PRO A 352 -15.81 -6.40 -13.08
C PRO A 352 -15.94 -4.87 -13.15
N MET A 353 -15.73 -4.18 -12.02
CA MET A 353 -15.93 -2.72 -11.87
C MET A 353 -15.20 -1.91 -12.95
N SER A 354 -13.96 -2.31 -13.27
CA SER A 354 -13.12 -1.68 -14.30
C SER A 354 -13.70 -1.75 -15.72
N ARG A 355 -14.71 -2.61 -15.94
CA ARG A 355 -15.37 -2.82 -17.24
C ARG A 355 -16.80 -2.30 -17.29
N MET A 356 -17.34 -1.85 -16.17
CA MET A 356 -18.64 -1.17 -16.13
C MET A 356 -18.56 0.16 -16.89
N GLY A 357 -19.69 0.59 -17.46
CA GLY A 357 -19.84 1.96 -17.95
C GLY A 357 -19.76 2.97 -16.80
N LYS A 358 -19.41 4.23 -17.08
CA LYS A 358 -19.14 5.26 -16.04
C LYS A 358 -20.29 5.39 -15.02
N LEU A 359 -21.53 5.50 -15.50
CA LEU A 359 -22.71 5.62 -14.64
C LEU A 359 -22.96 4.37 -13.79
N GLU A 360 -22.80 3.18 -14.38
CA GLU A 360 -22.98 1.91 -13.66
C GLU A 360 -21.91 1.74 -12.56
N ARG A 361 -20.68 2.12 -12.88
CA ARG A 361 -19.54 2.07 -11.95
C ARG A 361 -19.73 3.05 -10.80
N GLU A 362 -20.24 4.25 -11.07
CA GLU A 362 -20.60 5.25 -10.06
C GLU A 362 -21.65 4.70 -9.09
N GLN A 363 -22.75 4.15 -9.61
CA GLN A 363 -23.78 3.52 -8.78
C GLN A 363 -23.25 2.34 -7.97
N TYR A 364 -22.35 1.54 -8.55
CA TYR A 364 -21.70 0.44 -7.86
C TYR A 364 -20.85 0.95 -6.69
N LEU A 365 -19.93 1.89 -6.92
CA LEU A 365 -19.08 2.43 -5.87
C LEU A 365 -19.89 3.17 -4.79
N ALA A 366 -20.86 4.00 -5.18
CA ALA A 366 -21.76 4.67 -4.23
C ALA A 366 -22.45 3.64 -3.31
N SER A 367 -22.94 2.54 -3.89
CA SER A 367 -23.56 1.47 -3.09
C SER A 367 -22.56 0.69 -2.23
N VAL A 368 -21.30 0.57 -2.64
CA VAL A 368 -20.22 -0.04 -1.85
C VAL A 368 -19.89 0.86 -0.65
N PHE A 369 -19.79 2.17 -0.87
CA PHE A 369 -19.56 3.14 0.21
C PHE A 369 -20.73 3.23 1.19
N GLN A 370 -21.98 3.17 0.70
CA GLN A 370 -23.17 3.20 1.56
C GLN A 370 -23.39 1.90 2.37
N ARG A 371 -23.09 0.73 1.80
CA ARG A 371 -23.34 -0.58 2.44
C ARG A 371 -22.13 -1.15 3.17
N GLY A 372 -20.93 -0.67 2.86
CA GLY A 372 -19.65 -1.29 3.22
C GLY A 372 -19.03 -0.77 4.51
N ARG A 373 -19.73 -0.84 5.64
CA ARG A 373 -19.20 -0.39 6.94
C ARG A 373 -18.05 -1.26 7.49
N GLY A 374 -17.63 -2.33 6.81
CA GLY A 374 -16.52 -3.20 7.27
C GLY A 374 -15.48 -3.46 6.19
N LEU A 375 -15.82 -4.27 5.19
CA LEU A 375 -14.87 -4.78 4.19
C LEU A 375 -14.27 -3.70 3.26
N PHE A 376 -14.89 -2.51 3.21
CA PHE A 376 -14.56 -1.45 2.24
C PHE A 376 -14.05 -0.16 2.91
N ARG A 377 -13.82 -0.15 4.23
CA ARG A 377 -13.25 1.01 4.97
C ARG A 377 -11.88 1.43 4.42
N ASP A 378 -11.07 0.49 3.96
CA ASP A 378 -9.78 0.75 3.30
C ASP A 378 -9.90 1.61 2.02
N LEU A 379 -11.10 1.74 1.41
CA LEU A 379 -11.30 2.64 0.28
C LEU A 379 -11.16 4.13 0.66
N ILE A 380 -11.24 4.47 1.95
CA ILE A 380 -10.92 5.82 2.43
C ILE A 380 -9.45 6.15 2.14
N LYS A 381 -8.53 5.20 2.34
CA LYS A 381 -7.11 5.37 1.96
C LYS A 381 -6.95 5.53 0.45
N THR A 382 -7.72 4.77 -0.33
CA THR A 382 -7.73 4.91 -1.79
C THR A 382 -8.18 6.32 -2.18
N LYS A 383 -9.24 6.85 -1.56
CA LYS A 383 -9.72 8.22 -1.77
C LYS A 383 -8.63 9.25 -1.42
N GLN A 384 -8.05 9.13 -0.23
CA GLN A 384 -6.98 10.02 0.23
C GLN A 384 -5.78 10.00 -0.72
N LEU A 385 -5.39 8.82 -1.22
CA LEU A 385 -4.31 8.70 -2.19
C LEU A 385 -4.64 9.44 -3.50
N VAL A 386 -5.87 9.31 -4.01
CA VAL A 386 -6.33 10.04 -5.21
C VAL A 386 -6.30 11.56 -4.99
N PHE A 387 -6.83 12.02 -3.85
CA PHE A 387 -6.86 13.45 -3.53
C PHE A 387 -5.46 14.01 -3.33
N LEU A 388 -4.61 13.30 -2.60
CA LEU A 388 -3.24 13.71 -2.39
C LEU A 388 -2.49 13.81 -3.71
N THR A 389 -2.64 12.86 -4.64
CA THR A 389 -1.92 12.92 -5.92
C THR A 389 -2.47 13.99 -6.86
N TYR A 390 -3.78 14.23 -6.88
CA TYR A 390 -4.40 15.24 -7.73
C TYR A 390 -4.13 16.68 -7.24
N TYR A 391 -4.34 16.95 -5.95
CA TYR A 391 -4.29 18.31 -5.39
C TYR A 391 -2.88 18.76 -4.99
N THR A 392 -1.89 17.88 -5.05
CA THR A 392 -0.46 18.25 -4.93
C THR A 392 0.19 18.53 -6.29
N ASP A 393 -0.46 18.24 -7.42
CA ASP A 393 0.06 18.62 -8.74
C ASP A 393 -0.01 20.14 -8.91
N LYS A 394 1.08 20.73 -9.39
CA LYS A 394 1.22 22.19 -9.53
C LYS A 394 0.17 22.81 -10.45
N ARG A 395 -0.30 22.06 -11.47
CA ARG A 395 -1.37 22.54 -12.37
C ARG A 395 -2.68 22.67 -11.62
N THR A 396 -3.04 21.67 -10.82
CA THR A 396 -4.22 21.71 -9.94
C THR A 396 -4.10 22.81 -8.89
N GLN A 397 -2.95 22.94 -8.22
CA GLN A 397 -2.73 24.00 -7.24
C GLN A 397 -2.90 25.41 -7.84
N SER A 398 -2.40 25.62 -9.06
CA SER A 398 -2.59 26.87 -9.78
C SER A 398 -4.06 27.17 -10.05
N GLU A 399 -4.86 26.15 -10.41
CA GLU A 399 -6.31 26.33 -10.59
C GLU A 399 -7.07 26.63 -9.30
N LEU A 400 -6.60 26.11 -8.17
CA LEU A 400 -7.13 26.48 -6.85
C LEU A 400 -6.74 27.90 -6.43
N GLY A 401 -5.85 28.56 -7.18
CA GLY A 401 -5.26 29.84 -6.83
C GLY A 401 -4.33 29.76 -5.61
N PHE A 402 -3.78 28.58 -5.31
CA PHE A 402 -2.72 28.42 -4.32
C PHE A 402 -1.43 29.07 -4.82
N ILE A 403 -0.78 29.85 -3.96
CA ILE A 403 0.48 30.52 -4.27
C ILE A 403 1.57 29.94 -3.37
N GLU A 404 2.54 29.25 -3.97
CA GLU A 404 3.73 28.74 -3.28
C GLU A 404 4.46 29.89 -2.56
N PHE A 405 4.99 29.64 -1.38
CA PHE A 405 5.62 30.69 -0.56
C PHE A 405 6.71 31.49 -1.30
N PRO A 406 7.62 30.89 -2.11
CA PRO A 406 8.59 31.65 -2.90
C PRO A 406 7.98 32.61 -3.94
N LYS A 407 6.69 32.49 -4.26
CA LYS A 407 6.00 33.38 -5.21
C LYS A 407 5.19 34.47 -4.51
N ARG A 408 5.11 34.47 -3.18
CA ARG A 408 4.38 35.48 -2.40
C ARG A 408 5.22 36.76 -2.26
N GLU A 409 4.77 37.84 -2.89
CA GLU A 409 5.51 39.12 -2.91
C GLU A 409 5.64 39.73 -1.51
N LYS A 410 4.64 39.51 -0.64
CA LYS A 410 4.61 39.93 0.78
C LYS A 410 5.91 39.59 1.54
N TYR A 411 6.59 38.50 1.20
CA TYR A 411 7.77 38.01 1.92
C TYR A 411 9.08 38.11 1.13
N ARG A 412 9.14 38.87 0.03
CA ARG A 412 10.34 38.96 -0.81
C ARG A 412 11.57 39.43 -0.03
N THR A 413 11.44 40.50 0.75
CA THR A 413 12.55 41.05 1.56
C THR A 413 12.99 40.09 2.65
N ALA A 414 12.05 39.46 3.37
CA ALA A 414 12.35 38.51 4.43
C ALA A 414 13.13 37.28 3.91
N ARG A 415 12.88 36.86 2.66
CA ARG A 415 13.62 35.76 2.01
C ARG A 415 15.05 36.12 1.65
N ALA A 416 15.33 37.37 1.33
CA ALA A 416 16.68 37.81 0.95
C ALA A 416 17.68 37.80 2.13
N VAL A 417 17.17 37.79 3.37
CA VAL A 417 17.96 37.81 4.61
C VAL A 417 18.30 36.39 5.10
N LEU A 418 17.84 35.35 4.41
CA LEU A 418 18.09 33.97 4.81
C LEU A 418 19.56 33.62 4.63
N PRO A 419 20.17 32.89 5.60
CA PRO A 419 21.58 32.54 5.52
C PRO A 419 21.89 31.81 4.20
N SER A 420 23.00 32.14 3.57
CA SER A 420 23.55 31.42 2.40
C SER A 420 24.58 30.36 2.80
N GLY A 421 24.69 30.05 4.10
CA GLY A 421 25.74 29.17 4.64
C GLY A 421 25.71 27.75 4.09
N GLU A 422 26.87 27.10 4.09
CA GLU A 422 27.03 25.71 3.65
C GLU A 422 26.23 24.75 4.54
N VAL A 423 25.60 23.76 3.89
CA VAL A 423 24.87 22.70 4.58
C VAL A 423 25.82 21.54 4.87
N SER A 424 26.13 21.31 6.15
CA SER A 424 26.93 20.15 6.56
C SER A 424 26.06 18.92 6.79
N TYR A 425 26.54 17.74 6.41
CA TYR A 425 25.93 16.46 6.75
C TYR A 425 26.88 15.66 7.65
N PRO A 426 26.37 14.83 8.58
CA PRO A 426 27.20 13.90 9.33
C PRO A 426 27.96 12.99 8.37
N ALA A 427 29.17 12.60 8.75
CA ALA A 427 29.95 11.66 7.99
C ALA A 427 29.19 10.32 7.85
N SER A 428 29.29 9.69 6.68
CA SER A 428 28.69 8.37 6.48
C SER A 428 29.47 7.34 7.29
N VAL A 429 28.75 6.57 8.10
CA VAL A 429 29.35 5.45 8.83
C VAL A 429 29.41 4.24 7.90
N THR A 430 30.59 3.70 7.64
CA THR A 430 30.77 2.50 6.78
C THR A 430 30.89 1.20 7.58
N ASN A 431 31.22 1.29 8.87
CA ASN A 431 31.40 0.14 9.75
C ASN A 431 30.11 -0.68 9.87
N ARG A 432 30.26 -2.00 10.03
CA ARG A 432 29.17 -2.95 10.33
C ARG A 432 28.96 -3.16 11.83
N GLU A 433 29.90 -2.69 12.64
CA GLU A 433 29.84 -2.74 14.09
C GLU A 433 30.28 -1.38 14.65
N LEU A 434 29.58 -0.90 15.66
CA LEU A 434 29.92 0.29 16.43
C LEU A 434 29.92 -0.05 17.92
N GLU A 435 30.84 0.55 18.65
CA GLU A 435 30.86 0.52 20.11
C GLU A 435 30.69 1.95 20.62
N ALA A 436 29.96 2.10 21.72
CA ALA A 436 29.69 3.38 22.34
C ALA A 436 29.42 3.20 23.84
N GLU A 437 29.52 4.26 24.63
CA GLU A 437 29.03 4.21 26.01
C GLU A 437 27.50 4.26 26.04
N VAL A 438 26.90 5.04 25.14
CA VAL A 438 25.45 5.21 25.05
C VAL A 438 24.96 5.05 23.60
N CYS A 439 23.94 4.22 23.41
CA CYS A 439 23.19 4.12 22.17
C CYS A 439 21.78 4.68 22.36
N VAL A 440 21.44 5.74 21.62
CA VAL A 440 20.11 6.35 21.60
C VAL A 440 19.36 5.92 20.33
N ILE A 441 18.24 5.22 20.49
CA ILE A 441 17.43 4.70 19.40
C ILE A 441 16.25 5.64 19.12
N GLY A 442 16.36 6.42 18.05
CA GLY A 442 15.39 7.43 17.64
C GLY A 442 15.90 8.85 17.92
N SER A 443 15.84 9.72 16.92
CA SER A 443 16.36 11.10 17.00
C SER A 443 15.28 12.17 17.20
N GLY A 444 14.11 11.75 17.68
CA GLY A 444 12.97 12.65 17.93
C GLY A 444 13.12 13.51 19.19
N ALA A 445 12.01 14.09 19.65
CA ALA A 445 11.95 15.01 20.79
C ALA A 445 12.71 14.51 22.04
N GLY A 446 12.53 13.24 22.42
CA GLY A 446 13.22 12.68 23.59
C GLY A 446 14.68 12.32 23.31
N GLY A 447 14.92 11.56 22.23
CA GLY A 447 16.24 11.03 21.91
C GLY A 447 17.28 12.11 21.59
N ALA A 448 16.89 13.17 20.87
CA ALA A 448 17.81 14.27 20.56
C ALA A 448 18.27 15.04 21.81
N VAL A 449 17.36 15.29 22.75
CA VAL A 449 17.67 15.98 24.02
C VAL A 449 18.62 15.13 24.87
N LEU A 450 18.32 13.84 25.01
CA LEU A 450 19.19 12.88 25.72
C LEU A 450 20.57 12.78 25.08
N ALA A 451 20.63 12.67 23.75
CA ALA A 451 21.89 12.58 23.04
C ALA A 451 22.74 13.83 23.23
N ALA A 452 22.14 15.03 23.12
CA ALA A 452 22.85 16.29 23.32
C ALA A 452 23.38 16.43 24.76
N ALA A 453 22.58 16.06 25.76
CA ALA A 453 22.99 16.14 27.16
C ALA A 453 24.09 15.13 27.53
N LEU A 454 24.04 13.91 26.97
CA LEU A 454 24.99 12.85 27.28
C LEU A 454 26.29 12.92 26.48
N ALA A 455 26.26 13.48 25.26
CA ALA A 455 27.45 13.60 24.40
C ALA A 455 28.53 14.51 25.00
N ALA A 456 28.17 15.45 25.87
CA ALA A 456 29.09 16.37 26.55
C ALA A 456 30.16 15.69 27.44
N GLY A 457 30.14 14.36 27.58
CA GLY A 457 31.18 13.61 28.27
C GLY A 457 31.20 12.10 28.00
N LYS A 458 30.42 11.62 27.02
CA LYS A 458 30.31 10.18 26.70
C LYS A 458 30.32 9.95 25.20
N GLN A 459 30.79 8.79 24.77
CA GLN A 459 30.65 8.34 23.38
C GLN A 459 29.20 7.94 23.11
N VAL A 460 28.51 8.74 22.29
CA VAL A 460 27.09 8.54 21.96
C VAL A 460 26.92 8.14 20.50
N VAL A 461 26.15 7.07 20.25
CA VAL A 461 25.63 6.73 18.92
C VAL A 461 24.13 6.99 18.89
N ILE A 462 23.66 7.72 17.87
CA ILE A 462 22.26 8.01 17.62
C ILE A 462 21.82 7.22 16.38
N LEU A 463 20.78 6.41 16.52
CA LEU A 463 20.18 5.64 15.43
C LEU A 463 18.86 6.27 15.00
N GLU A 464 18.66 6.51 13.69
CA GLU A 464 17.41 7.03 13.14
C GLU A 464 16.97 6.23 11.92
N GLU A 465 15.70 5.79 11.90
CA GLU A 465 15.14 5.02 10.77
C GLU A 465 14.99 5.88 9.50
N GLY A 466 14.68 7.16 9.65
CA GLY A 466 14.47 8.09 8.55
C GLY A 466 15.73 8.82 8.05
N PRO A 467 15.61 9.56 6.94
CA PRO A 467 16.71 10.34 6.37
C PRO A 467 16.99 11.61 7.17
N PHE A 468 18.21 12.15 7.04
CA PHE A 468 18.54 13.50 7.49
C PHE A 468 18.16 14.53 6.43
N LEU A 469 17.14 15.33 6.73
CA LEU A 469 16.58 16.36 5.85
C LEU A 469 16.99 17.75 6.34
N LYS A 470 18.12 18.26 5.84
CA LYS A 470 18.47 19.69 6.00
C LYS A 470 17.84 20.53 4.90
N ARG A 471 18.02 21.85 4.99
CA ARG A 471 17.36 22.86 4.13
C ARG A 471 17.41 22.61 2.62
N ASP A 472 18.46 22.00 2.08
CA ASP A 472 18.62 21.69 0.64
C ASP A 472 17.83 20.45 0.21
N ARG A 473 17.43 19.60 1.16
CA ARG A 473 16.59 18.41 0.95
C ARG A 473 15.13 18.60 1.36
N ILE A 474 14.78 19.75 1.94
CA ILE A 474 13.39 20.12 2.25
C ILE A 474 12.84 20.92 1.06
N SER A 475 11.79 20.40 0.44
CA SER A 475 11.09 21.07 -0.66
C SER A 475 9.72 21.61 -0.25
N ASP A 476 9.15 22.47 -1.08
CA ASP A 476 7.75 22.91 -0.99
C ASP A 476 6.78 21.92 -1.66
N ASP A 477 7.28 20.81 -2.20
CA ASP A 477 6.47 19.74 -2.78
C ASP A 477 5.89 18.86 -1.67
N GLU A 478 4.65 19.17 -1.30
CA GLU A 478 3.91 18.50 -0.22
C GLU A 478 3.91 16.97 -0.35
N ARG A 479 3.69 16.44 -1.57
CA ARG A 479 3.65 15.01 -1.84
C ARG A 479 4.99 14.34 -1.56
N SER A 480 6.09 14.92 -2.03
CA SER A 480 7.43 14.38 -1.81
C SER A 480 7.78 14.40 -0.33
N MET A 481 7.55 15.54 0.34
CA MET A 481 7.86 15.68 1.77
C MET A 481 7.03 14.74 2.64
N GLN A 482 5.73 14.54 2.34
CA GLN A 482 4.93 13.53 3.04
C GLN A 482 5.51 12.11 2.88
N SER A 483 5.89 11.72 1.67
CA SER A 483 6.44 10.36 1.42
C SER A 483 7.77 10.09 2.14
N ILE A 484 8.61 11.12 2.25
CA ILE A 484 9.96 11.02 2.80
C ILE A 484 9.92 11.14 4.32
N ALA A 485 9.24 12.16 4.85
CA ALA A 485 9.36 12.58 6.24
C ALA A 485 8.32 11.98 7.19
N TYR A 486 7.28 11.29 6.69
CA TYR A 486 6.26 10.67 7.52
C TYR A 486 6.33 9.13 7.49
N LYS A 487 5.88 8.51 8.59
CA LYS A 487 5.66 7.06 8.66
C LYS A 487 4.53 6.67 7.71
N ASP A 488 4.73 5.58 6.96
CA ASP A 488 3.79 5.09 5.95
C ASP A 488 3.30 6.19 4.96
N GLY A 489 4.12 7.22 4.69
CA GLY A 489 3.78 8.32 3.80
C GLY A 489 2.63 9.20 4.29
N GLY A 490 2.34 9.20 5.60
CA GLY A 490 1.20 9.90 6.19
C GLY A 490 -0.12 9.14 6.13
N LEU A 491 -0.11 7.87 5.70
CA LEU A 491 -1.31 7.04 5.51
C LEU A 491 -1.48 5.94 6.59
N GLN A 492 -0.81 6.10 7.74
CA GLN A 492 -0.89 5.15 8.85
C GLN A 492 -2.26 5.27 9.55
N LEU A 493 -2.98 4.15 9.69
CA LEU A 493 -4.27 4.08 10.40
C LEU A 493 -4.24 3.06 11.56
N THR A 494 -5.27 3.05 12.40
CA THR A 494 -5.60 1.96 13.36
C THR A 494 -6.02 0.66 12.68
N VAL A 495 -6.12 -0.42 13.45
CA VAL A 495 -6.56 -1.75 12.96
C VAL A 495 -7.99 -1.72 12.42
N ASP A 496 -8.88 -0.94 13.02
CA ASP A 496 -10.28 -0.75 12.60
C ASP A 496 -10.44 0.28 11.45
N PHE A 497 -9.35 0.93 11.05
CA PHE A 497 -9.26 1.96 10.02
C PHE A 497 -9.99 3.27 10.32
N ASP A 498 -10.44 3.47 11.56
CA ASP A 498 -11.27 4.64 11.93
C ASP A 498 -10.43 5.88 12.25
N MET A 499 -9.16 5.70 12.61
CA MET A 499 -8.28 6.79 13.04
C MET A 499 -6.98 6.86 12.25
N TYR A 500 -6.62 8.04 11.75
CA TYR A 500 -5.29 8.31 11.19
C TYR A 500 -4.27 8.71 12.26
N VAL A 501 -3.02 8.27 12.08
CA VAL A 501 -1.92 8.57 12.99
C VAL A 501 -0.76 9.16 12.20
N LEU A 502 -0.33 10.37 12.56
CA LEU A 502 0.79 11.06 11.91
C LEU A 502 2.04 10.96 12.78
N GLN A 503 3.13 10.44 12.22
CA GLN A 503 4.43 10.35 12.89
C GLN A 503 5.56 10.73 11.93
N GLY A 504 6.52 11.52 12.40
CA GLY A 504 7.73 11.81 11.64
C GLY A 504 8.65 10.58 11.54
N ARG A 505 9.26 10.39 10.37
CA ARG A 505 10.27 9.38 10.04
C ARG A 505 11.45 10.06 9.35
N CYS A 506 12.20 10.85 10.10
CA CYS A 506 13.38 11.59 9.66
C CYS A 506 14.20 12.01 10.89
N VAL A 507 15.43 12.48 10.68
CA VAL A 507 16.21 13.07 11.78
C VAL A 507 15.44 14.24 12.40
N GLY A 508 15.23 14.21 13.71
CA GLY A 508 14.36 15.14 14.43
C GLY A 508 12.93 14.64 14.67
N GLY A 509 12.56 13.52 14.05
CA GLY A 509 11.26 12.87 14.18
C GLY A 509 10.08 13.81 13.90
N SER A 510 9.01 13.70 14.69
CA SER A 510 7.83 14.55 14.53
C SER A 510 8.09 16.04 14.78
N THR A 511 9.19 16.42 15.44
CA THR A 511 9.50 17.86 15.67
C THR A 511 9.88 18.57 14.38
N LEU A 512 10.43 17.85 13.38
CA LEU A 512 10.73 18.39 12.06
C LEU A 512 9.46 18.73 11.27
N VAL A 513 8.40 17.94 11.42
CA VAL A 513 7.15 18.04 10.62
C VAL A 513 5.92 18.51 11.39
N ASN A 514 6.07 19.01 12.62
CA ASN A 514 4.96 19.61 13.37
C ASN A 514 4.94 21.16 13.27
N ASN A 515 3.95 21.78 13.90
CA ASN A 515 3.74 23.23 13.85
C ASN A 515 4.55 24.03 14.90
N GLY A 516 5.39 23.36 15.70
CA GLY A 516 6.24 24.03 16.68
C GLY A 516 5.51 24.56 17.92
N ILE A 517 4.30 24.07 18.21
CA ILE A 517 3.49 24.49 19.36
C ILE A 517 4.08 23.98 20.68
N ILE A 518 4.01 24.83 21.72
CA ILE A 518 4.63 24.60 23.02
C ILE A 518 3.59 24.73 24.13
N PHE A 519 3.39 23.63 24.88
CA PHE A 519 2.61 23.59 26.11
C PHE A 519 3.39 22.89 27.22
N GLY A 520 3.26 23.38 28.45
CA GLY A 520 3.74 22.67 29.63
C GLY A 520 2.88 21.44 29.96
N LEU A 521 3.36 20.60 30.86
CA LEU A 521 2.57 19.52 31.44
C LEU A 521 1.50 20.11 32.38
N PRO A 522 0.20 19.89 32.15
CA PRO A 522 -0.82 20.41 33.06
C PRO A 522 -0.69 19.82 34.46
N ASP A 523 -0.79 20.66 35.50
CA ASP A 523 -0.60 20.23 36.91
C ASP A 523 -1.56 19.12 37.34
N ARG A 524 -2.79 19.13 36.80
CA ARG A 524 -3.77 18.07 37.04
C ARG A 524 -3.25 16.72 36.54
N VAL A 525 -2.66 16.69 35.35
CA VAL A 525 -2.13 15.47 34.75
C VAL A 525 -0.87 15.00 35.49
N PHE A 526 -0.01 15.93 35.92
CA PHE A 526 1.15 15.57 36.76
C PHE A 526 0.72 14.88 38.07
N ARG A 527 -0.29 15.42 38.77
CA ARG A 527 -0.85 14.78 39.98
C ARG A 527 -1.46 13.41 39.69
N GLU A 528 -2.13 13.26 38.55
CA GLU A 528 -2.68 11.98 38.10
C GLU A 528 -1.57 10.95 37.87
N TRP A 529 -0.47 11.34 37.20
CA TRP A 529 0.68 10.47 36.99
C TRP A 529 1.36 10.07 38.30
N GLN A 530 1.47 10.97 39.28
CA GLN A 530 1.95 10.63 40.63
C GLN A 530 1.07 9.56 41.29
N GLY A 531 -0.25 9.69 41.18
CA GLY A 531 -1.19 8.68 41.67
C GLY A 531 -1.07 7.32 40.97
N LEU A 532 -0.45 7.26 39.79
CA LEU A 532 -0.17 6.05 39.03
C LEU A 532 1.24 5.48 39.27
N GLY A 533 1.96 5.98 40.28
CA GLY A 533 3.27 5.47 40.68
C GLY A 533 4.46 6.16 40.01
N MET A 534 4.26 7.32 39.38
CA MET A 534 5.33 8.14 38.83
C MET A 534 5.90 9.09 39.91
N ASN A 535 7.10 8.82 40.39
CA ASN A 535 7.76 9.56 41.47
C ASN A 535 8.88 10.47 40.95
N LEU A 536 8.52 11.48 40.14
CA LEU A 536 9.46 12.49 39.67
C LEU A 536 9.51 13.69 40.63
N ASP A 537 10.71 14.25 40.81
CA ASP A 537 10.90 15.52 41.53
C ASP A 537 10.36 16.69 40.68
N LYS A 538 9.23 17.26 41.11
CA LYS A 538 8.55 18.36 40.39
C LYS A 538 9.47 19.58 40.20
N LYS A 539 10.29 19.92 41.20
CA LYS A 539 11.16 21.10 41.12
C LYS A 539 12.24 20.90 40.05
N LYS A 540 12.85 19.71 40.01
CA LYS A 540 13.81 19.38 38.96
C LYS A 540 13.16 19.31 37.58
N LEU A 541 11.95 18.75 37.48
CA LEU A 541 11.21 18.73 36.23
C LEU A 541 10.90 20.15 35.72
N ASP A 542 10.53 21.07 36.60
CA ASP A 542 10.30 22.48 36.26
C ASP A 542 11.57 23.20 35.81
N GLN A 543 12.72 22.84 36.39
CA GLN A 543 14.03 23.31 35.92
C GLN A 543 14.33 22.78 34.52
N SER A 544 14.03 21.52 34.22
CA SER A 544 14.14 20.96 32.87
C SER A 544 13.23 21.68 31.87
N PHE A 545 11.98 21.95 32.22
CA PHE A 545 11.09 22.77 31.39
C PHE A 545 11.70 24.14 31.09
N THR A 546 12.29 24.79 32.09
CA THR A 546 12.92 26.11 31.92
C THR A 546 14.10 26.05 30.94
N ARG A 547 15.04 25.12 31.16
CA ARG A 547 16.21 24.93 30.27
C ARG A 547 15.82 24.65 28.83
N VAL A 548 14.88 23.74 28.62
CA VAL A 548 14.42 23.38 27.26
C VAL A 548 13.73 24.56 26.59
N ARG A 549 12.93 25.35 27.32
CA ARG A 549 12.32 26.57 26.76
C ARG A 549 13.36 27.60 26.34
N GLU A 550 14.41 27.79 27.14
CA GLU A 550 15.53 28.68 26.78
C GLU A 550 16.25 28.20 25.52
N GLN A 551 16.58 26.91 25.43
CA GLN A 551 17.23 26.31 24.26
C GLN A 551 16.40 26.41 22.96
N LEU A 552 15.08 26.41 23.08
CA LEU A 552 14.16 26.47 21.95
C LEU A 552 13.78 27.89 21.50
N GLY A 553 14.13 28.93 22.28
CA GLY A 553 13.79 30.31 21.95
C GLY A 553 12.29 30.54 21.81
N ILE A 554 11.51 30.21 22.85
CA ILE A 554 10.04 30.26 22.77
C ILE A 554 9.50 31.68 22.56
N ILE A 555 8.63 31.84 21.57
CA ILE A 555 7.95 33.11 21.24
C ILE A 555 6.44 32.90 21.29
N ASN A 556 5.72 33.86 21.89
CA ASN A 556 4.26 33.91 21.82
C ASN A 556 3.79 34.62 20.54
N LEU A 557 2.87 33.99 19.80
CA LEU A 557 2.38 34.48 18.51
C LEU A 557 1.58 35.79 18.61
N LYS A 558 1.17 36.23 19.80
CA LYS A 558 0.58 37.56 20.00
C LYS A 558 1.50 38.70 19.55
N TYR A 559 2.82 38.48 19.53
CA TYR A 559 3.81 39.44 19.03
C TYR A 559 4.13 39.29 17.54
N MET A 560 3.61 38.24 16.88
CA MET A 560 3.83 37.94 15.46
C MET A 560 2.52 37.96 14.65
N GLN A 561 1.50 38.70 15.10
CA GLN A 561 0.19 38.76 14.44
C GLN A 561 0.23 39.18 12.97
N HIS A 562 1.26 39.92 12.53
CA HIS A 562 1.45 40.29 11.13
C HIS A 562 1.79 39.09 10.21
N LEU A 563 2.24 37.96 10.80
CA LEU A 563 2.51 36.69 10.13
C LEU A 563 1.44 35.63 10.38
N VAL A 564 0.44 35.92 11.21
CA VAL A 564 -0.68 35.01 11.47
C VAL A 564 -1.56 34.93 10.23
N GLU A 565 -1.98 33.72 9.89
CA GLU A 565 -2.90 33.49 8.78
C GLU A 565 -4.33 33.94 9.12
N LYS A 566 -5.12 34.34 8.11
CA LYS A 566 -6.39 35.05 8.34
C LYS A 566 -7.49 34.19 8.96
N GLY A 567 -7.47 32.88 8.78
CA GLY A 567 -8.42 31.95 9.39
C GLY A 567 -8.35 31.98 10.92
N SER A 568 -7.16 32.10 11.49
CA SER A 568 -6.95 32.26 12.92
C SER A 568 -7.48 33.59 13.44
N LEU A 569 -7.40 34.66 12.65
CA LEU A 569 -8.02 35.94 13.00
C LEU A 569 -9.56 35.81 13.08
N LYS A 570 -10.17 35.07 12.14
CA LYS A 570 -11.61 34.76 12.17
C LYS A 570 -12.00 33.94 13.39
N PHE A 571 -11.19 32.94 13.75
CA PHE A 571 -11.42 32.17 14.97
C PHE A 571 -11.40 33.06 16.23
N MET A 572 -10.39 33.93 16.34
CA MET A 572 -10.28 34.88 17.47
C MET A 572 -11.44 35.89 17.51
N GLN A 573 -11.88 36.38 16.35
CA GLN A 573 -13.08 37.21 16.23
C GLN A 573 -14.32 36.48 16.77
N GLY A 574 -14.54 35.24 16.31
CA GLY A 574 -15.67 34.43 16.76
C GLY A 574 -15.64 34.11 18.27
N CYS A 575 -14.46 33.85 18.83
CA CYS A 575 -14.30 33.67 20.28
C CYS A 575 -14.72 34.93 21.03
N LYS A 576 -14.21 36.10 20.62
CA LYS A 576 -14.52 37.39 21.24
C LYS A 576 -16.02 37.70 21.20
N GLU A 577 -16.67 37.49 20.07
CA GLU A 577 -18.10 37.76 19.90
C GLU A 577 -19.00 36.80 20.71
N LEU A 578 -18.55 35.57 20.95
CA LEU A 578 -19.24 34.61 21.82
C LEU A 578 -18.92 34.79 23.31
N GLY A 579 -18.02 35.71 23.68
CA GLY A 579 -17.55 35.87 25.06
C GLY A 579 -16.68 34.70 25.53
N LEU A 580 -15.96 34.04 24.61
CA LEU A 580 -15.01 32.97 24.91
C LEU A 580 -13.58 33.52 24.94
N ASP A 581 -12.75 32.91 25.78
CA ASP A 581 -11.32 33.23 25.84
C ASP A 581 -10.57 32.57 24.66
N GLY A 582 -10.20 33.40 23.68
CA GLY A 582 -9.28 33.03 22.60
C GLY A 582 -7.84 33.40 22.96
N HIS A 583 -6.90 32.51 22.67
CA HIS A 583 -5.49 32.66 23.01
C HIS A 583 -4.59 32.47 21.79
N TRP A 584 -3.38 33.05 21.86
CA TRP A 584 -2.32 32.87 20.87
C TRP A 584 -1.31 31.84 21.37
N PHE A 585 -0.91 30.89 20.52
CA PHE A 585 0.05 29.85 20.90
C PHE A 585 1.42 30.42 21.26
N GLU A 586 2.13 29.71 22.15
CA GLU A 586 3.59 29.76 22.24
C GLU A 586 4.21 28.77 21.25
N THR A 587 5.32 29.17 20.64
CA THR A 587 5.98 28.38 19.59
C THR A 587 7.49 28.45 19.65
N ASN A 588 8.17 27.45 19.08
CA ASN A 588 9.63 27.44 18.85
C ASN A 588 10.00 27.98 17.45
N LEU A 589 9.31 29.03 16.99
CA LEU A 589 9.45 29.63 15.66
C LEU A 589 10.29 30.92 15.71
N ASP A 590 11.55 30.82 16.14
CA ASP A 590 12.46 31.97 16.26
C ASP A 590 12.77 32.62 14.90
N GLY A 591 12.54 33.94 14.80
CA GLY A 591 12.74 34.71 13.58
C GLY A 591 11.94 34.20 12.38
N CYS A 592 10.74 33.64 12.61
CA CYS A 592 9.86 33.13 11.55
C CYS A 592 9.53 34.18 10.50
N ILE A 593 9.44 33.74 9.24
CA ILE A 593 9.12 34.60 8.09
C ILE A 593 7.72 34.34 7.50
N GLY A 594 6.88 33.55 8.18
CA GLY A 594 5.50 33.26 7.74
C GLY A 594 5.40 32.28 6.56
N ALA A 595 6.30 31.30 6.48
CA ALA A 595 6.40 30.38 5.34
C ALA A 595 5.15 29.50 5.09
N GLY A 596 4.42 29.15 6.14
CA GLY A 596 3.22 28.31 6.04
C GLY A 596 3.47 26.84 5.68
N ASN A 597 4.71 26.36 5.83
CA ASN A 597 5.12 25.01 5.42
C ASN A 597 5.66 24.16 6.61
N CYS A 598 5.29 24.46 7.85
CA CYS A 598 5.82 23.79 9.04
C CYS A 598 5.64 22.26 9.00
N THR A 599 4.54 21.78 8.40
CA THR A 599 4.25 20.35 8.21
C THR A 599 5.15 19.66 7.18
N LEU A 600 5.91 20.39 6.37
CA LEU A 600 6.84 19.82 5.39
C LEU A 600 8.29 19.79 5.89
N GLY A 601 8.57 20.36 7.06
CA GLY A 601 9.91 20.79 7.44
C GLY A 601 10.15 22.26 7.10
N CYS A 602 11.03 22.93 7.84
CA CYS A 602 11.32 24.35 7.61
C CYS A 602 12.56 24.51 6.71
N PRO A 603 12.41 24.79 5.40
CA PRO A 603 13.57 24.99 4.50
C PRO A 603 14.35 26.28 4.82
N TYR A 604 13.81 27.10 5.71
CA TYR A 604 14.37 28.40 6.13
C TYR A 604 15.06 28.35 7.48
N GLU A 605 15.06 27.18 8.13
CA GLU A 605 15.75 26.95 9.40
C GLU A 605 15.30 27.91 10.53
N LYS A 606 14.03 28.34 10.49
CA LYS A 606 13.41 29.22 11.51
C LYS A 606 12.57 28.48 12.55
N LYS A 607 12.33 27.19 12.35
CA LYS A 607 11.70 26.34 13.36
C LYS A 607 12.80 25.62 14.12
N MET A 608 12.87 25.85 15.43
CA MET A 608 13.87 25.25 16.32
C MET A 608 13.51 23.80 16.67
N SER A 609 13.24 22.97 15.66
CA SER A 609 13.08 21.53 15.80
C SER A 609 14.40 20.88 16.25
N VAL A 610 14.35 19.65 16.77
CA VAL A 610 15.52 19.08 17.47
C VAL A 610 16.68 18.73 16.54
N ASP A 611 16.42 18.57 15.22
CA ASP A 611 17.46 18.48 14.18
C ASP A 611 18.26 19.78 14.02
N ARG A 612 17.72 20.91 14.51
CA ARG A 612 18.34 22.24 14.48
C ARG A 612 18.86 22.69 15.84
N SER A 613 18.19 22.32 16.93
CA SER A 613 18.56 22.74 18.29
C SER A 613 19.49 21.76 19.01
N HIS A 614 19.16 20.47 19.06
CA HIS A 614 19.84 19.51 19.95
C HIS A 614 20.80 18.57 19.22
N ILE A 615 20.39 18.02 18.06
CA ILE A 615 21.24 17.13 17.27
C ILE A 615 22.57 17.79 16.88
N PRO A 616 22.62 19.05 16.40
CA PRO A 616 23.90 19.68 16.07
C PRO A 616 24.83 19.77 17.28
N LYS A 617 24.29 20.10 18.46
CA LYS A 617 25.07 20.14 19.71
C LYS A 617 25.63 18.76 20.07
N ALA A 618 24.83 17.70 19.95
CA ALA A 618 25.30 16.33 20.17
C ALA A 618 26.47 15.98 19.23
N LEU A 619 26.36 16.34 17.95
CA LEU A 619 27.40 16.08 16.95
C LEU A 619 28.67 16.90 17.21
N GLU A 620 28.55 18.16 17.63
CA GLU A 620 29.68 19.01 18.03
C GLU A 620 30.42 18.43 19.24
N ASP A 621 29.69 17.81 20.17
CA ASP A 621 30.25 17.13 21.34
C ASP A 621 30.75 15.69 21.02
N GLY A 622 30.77 15.29 19.75
CA GLY A 622 31.39 14.04 19.29
C GLY A 622 30.43 12.85 19.11
N ALA A 623 29.12 13.04 19.22
CA ALA A 623 28.16 11.98 18.93
C ALA A 623 28.20 11.56 17.46
N ILE A 624 27.91 10.28 17.20
CA ILE A 624 27.80 9.72 15.86
C ILE A 624 26.33 9.52 15.53
N LEU A 625 25.83 10.18 14.47
CA LEU A 625 24.48 9.97 13.96
C LEU A 625 24.49 9.00 12.77
N VAL A 626 23.70 7.93 12.88
CA VAL A 626 23.44 6.97 11.79
C VAL A 626 21.98 7.08 11.38
N SER A 627 21.71 7.92 10.37
CA SER A 627 20.39 8.02 9.74
C SER A 627 20.12 6.87 8.77
N GLU A 628 18.87 6.71 8.35
CA GLU A 628 18.42 5.64 7.45
C GLU A 628 18.77 4.23 7.96
N CYS A 629 18.75 4.06 9.28
CA CYS A 629 19.14 2.86 10.00
C CYS A 629 18.06 2.45 11.00
N LYS A 630 17.36 1.35 10.70
CA LYS A 630 16.27 0.84 11.53
C LYS A 630 16.81 -0.13 12.58
N ALA A 631 16.60 0.19 13.86
CA ALA A 631 16.77 -0.77 14.95
C ALA A 631 15.68 -1.87 14.88
N ASN A 632 16.09 -3.12 14.72
CA ASN A 632 15.17 -4.25 14.55
C ASN A 632 14.92 -4.98 15.86
N GLU A 633 15.99 -5.25 16.60
CA GLU A 633 15.99 -6.10 17.80
C GLU A 633 17.08 -5.67 18.78
N ILE A 634 16.80 -5.84 20.07
CA ILE A 634 17.72 -5.64 21.18
C ILE A 634 18.14 -7.02 21.71
N THR A 635 19.44 -7.32 21.68
CA THR A 635 19.99 -8.57 22.18
C THR A 635 20.33 -8.46 23.66
N LYS A 636 20.02 -9.49 24.44
CA LYS A 636 20.12 -9.47 25.90
C LYS A 636 20.61 -10.79 26.46
N GLN A 637 21.27 -10.72 27.61
CA GLN A 637 21.70 -11.86 28.41
C GLN A 637 21.28 -11.62 29.87
N GLY A 638 20.27 -12.34 30.34
CA GLY A 638 19.66 -12.09 31.65
C GLY A 638 19.06 -10.68 31.73
N SER A 639 19.42 -9.93 32.77
CA SER A 639 19.05 -8.53 33.04
C SER A 639 19.86 -7.50 32.26
N LYS A 640 20.89 -7.91 31.51
CA LYS A 640 21.79 -6.99 30.81
C LYS A 640 21.58 -7.04 29.29
N VAL A 641 21.42 -5.88 28.69
CA VAL A 641 21.39 -5.70 27.23
C VAL A 641 22.81 -5.65 26.68
N GLN A 642 23.04 -6.33 25.56
CA GLN A 642 24.36 -6.49 24.94
C GLN A 642 24.54 -5.60 23.71
N ALA A 643 23.58 -5.61 22.78
CA ALA A 643 23.67 -4.86 21.55
C ALA A 643 22.29 -4.54 20.93
N VAL A 644 22.29 -3.65 19.94
CA VAL A 644 21.15 -3.33 19.09
C VAL A 644 21.45 -3.77 17.67
N GLU A 645 20.63 -4.68 17.15
CA GLU A 645 20.72 -5.17 15.78
C GLU A 645 19.90 -4.29 14.85
N CYS A 646 20.57 -3.72 13.85
CA CYS A 646 20.03 -2.71 12.96
C CYS A 646 20.12 -3.13 11.50
N ARG A 647 19.30 -2.51 10.66
CA ARG A 647 19.35 -2.65 9.20
C ARG A 647 19.29 -1.27 8.56
N ARG A 648 20.28 -0.95 7.74
CA ARG A 648 20.34 0.27 6.93
C ARG A 648 19.40 0.19 5.74
N ALA A 649 19.07 1.34 5.15
CA ALA A 649 18.18 1.44 3.99
C ALA A 649 18.68 0.66 2.75
N ASP A 650 20.00 0.54 2.58
CA ASP A 650 20.63 -0.29 1.54
C ASP A 650 20.57 -1.80 1.83
N GLY A 651 20.04 -2.19 2.99
CA GLY A 651 19.94 -3.57 3.46
C GLY A 651 21.17 -4.09 4.22
N THR A 652 22.21 -3.28 4.39
CA THR A 652 23.43 -3.64 5.13
C THR A 652 23.10 -3.78 6.63
N PRO A 653 23.52 -4.86 7.31
CA PRO A 653 23.36 -5.00 8.75
C PRO A 653 24.35 -4.08 9.50
N LEU A 654 23.92 -3.60 10.66
CA LEU A 654 24.76 -2.85 11.61
C LEU A 654 24.45 -3.34 13.02
N THR A 655 25.48 -3.67 13.80
CA THR A 655 25.35 -4.00 15.22
C THR A 655 25.94 -2.85 16.04
N VAL A 656 25.20 -2.35 17.04
CA VAL A 656 25.70 -1.33 17.97
C VAL A 656 25.78 -1.93 19.36
N LYS A 657 26.98 -2.08 19.89
CA LYS A 657 27.22 -2.46 21.29
C LYS A 657 27.33 -1.20 22.13
N ALA A 658 26.61 -1.16 23.24
CA ALA A 658 26.72 -0.02 24.14
C ALA A 658 26.52 -0.41 25.60
N GLU A 659 27.18 0.33 26.49
CA GLU A 659 27.00 0.14 27.94
C GLU A 659 25.58 0.46 28.36
N LYS A 660 24.97 1.51 27.78
CA LYS A 660 23.59 1.93 28.00
C LYS A 660 22.82 2.05 26.70
N ILE A 661 21.60 1.53 26.69
CA ILE A 661 20.69 1.63 25.54
C ILE A 661 19.45 2.39 25.95
N ILE A 662 19.16 3.47 25.21
CA ILE A 662 18.04 4.36 25.44
C ILE A 662 17.09 4.26 24.24
N VAL A 663 15.87 3.83 24.49
CA VAL A 663 14.83 3.74 23.46
C VAL A 663 14.01 5.03 23.43
N ALA A 664 13.96 5.68 22.26
CA ALA A 664 13.26 6.94 22.00
C ALA A 664 12.55 6.94 20.62
N GLY A 665 12.03 5.79 20.21
CA GLY A 665 11.32 5.57 18.93
C GLY A 665 9.85 6.05 18.91
N GLY A 666 9.41 6.77 19.94
CA GLY A 666 8.03 7.22 20.13
C GLY A 666 7.09 6.09 20.59
N ALA A 667 5.87 6.47 21.01
CA ALA A 667 4.81 5.57 21.52
C ALA A 667 4.73 4.20 20.79
N ILE A 668 4.62 4.24 19.47
CA ILE A 668 4.46 3.05 18.64
C ILE A 668 5.79 2.36 18.36
N GLY A 669 6.83 3.10 17.98
CA GLY A 669 8.13 2.54 17.58
C GLY A 669 8.84 1.84 18.73
N SER A 670 8.87 2.47 19.91
CA SER A 670 9.49 1.94 21.12
C SER A 670 8.80 0.68 21.61
N SER A 671 7.47 0.69 21.68
CA SER A 671 6.68 -0.49 22.03
C SER A 671 6.95 -1.66 21.08
N LEU A 672 6.98 -1.42 19.77
CA LEU A 672 7.25 -2.46 18.78
C LEU A 672 8.67 -3.02 18.87
N LEU A 673 9.68 -2.19 19.13
CA LEU A 673 11.05 -2.65 19.30
C LEU A 673 11.18 -3.58 20.50
N LEU A 674 10.61 -3.20 21.65
CA LEU A 674 10.62 -4.01 22.87
C LEU A 674 9.90 -5.35 22.67
N LEU A 675 8.70 -5.33 22.06
CA LEU A 675 7.93 -6.53 21.77
C LEU A 675 8.68 -7.49 20.85
N ARG A 676 9.32 -6.98 19.79
CA ARG A 676 10.17 -7.79 18.88
C ARG A 676 11.38 -8.36 19.61
N SER A 677 11.91 -7.61 20.57
CA SER A 677 13.04 -8.02 21.41
C SER A 677 12.63 -8.92 22.57
N GLY A 678 11.38 -9.42 22.61
CA GLY A 678 10.89 -10.33 23.64
C GLY A 678 10.65 -9.70 25.01
N ILE A 679 10.67 -8.37 25.13
CA ILE A 679 10.33 -7.63 26.35
C ILE A 679 8.83 -7.33 26.30
N LYS A 680 8.05 -7.94 27.19
CA LYS A 680 6.58 -8.03 27.03
C LYS A 680 5.75 -7.52 28.19
N ARG A 681 6.31 -7.43 29.40
CA ARG A 681 5.55 -7.01 30.60
C ARG A 681 5.07 -5.58 30.40
N ASN A 682 3.75 -5.37 30.37
CA ASN A 682 3.07 -4.08 30.16
C ASN A 682 3.43 -3.30 28.87
N VAL A 683 4.37 -3.79 28.06
CA VAL A 683 4.78 -3.18 26.80
C VAL A 683 3.63 -3.16 25.80
N GLY A 684 3.47 -2.02 25.13
CA GLY A 684 2.38 -1.73 24.21
C GLY A 684 1.02 -1.58 24.89
N THR A 685 0.93 -1.37 26.21
CA THR A 685 -0.37 -1.15 26.89
C THR A 685 -0.60 0.32 27.19
N ARG A 686 -1.85 0.69 27.51
CA ARG A 686 -2.22 2.07 27.88
C ARG A 686 -1.91 3.11 26.79
N LEU A 687 -1.94 2.70 25.52
CA LEU A 687 -1.81 3.63 24.40
C LEU A 687 -3.00 4.59 24.40
N CYS A 688 -2.72 5.88 24.29
CA CYS A 688 -3.69 6.96 24.25
C CYS A 688 -3.24 8.05 23.28
N PHE A 689 -4.11 9.03 23.05
CA PHE A 689 -3.92 10.06 22.05
C PHE A 689 -4.51 11.39 22.54
N ASN A 690 -4.09 12.48 21.90
CA ASN A 690 -4.96 13.64 21.74
C ASN A 690 -5.64 13.48 20.38
N VAL A 691 -6.88 13.02 20.35
CA VAL A 691 -7.61 12.82 19.08
C VAL A 691 -8.26 14.12 18.65
N GLY A 692 -8.21 14.43 17.36
CA GLY A 692 -8.77 15.63 16.79
C GLY A 692 -9.67 15.40 15.59
N SER A 693 -10.70 16.23 15.44
CA SER A 693 -11.58 16.30 14.26
C SER A 693 -11.78 17.74 13.82
N TRP A 694 -11.81 17.96 12.50
CA TRP A 694 -11.75 19.28 11.88
C TRP A 694 -13.14 19.84 11.54
N VAL A 695 -13.25 21.18 11.58
CA VAL A 695 -14.35 21.98 11.05
C VAL A 695 -13.79 22.93 10.00
N PHE A 696 -14.35 22.87 8.80
CA PHE A 696 -14.03 23.76 7.69
C PHE A 696 -15.09 24.85 7.58
N ALA A 697 -14.70 26.12 7.70
CA ALA A 697 -15.60 27.26 7.64
C ALA A 697 -15.36 28.09 6.38
N GLU A 698 -16.36 28.19 5.52
CA GLU A 698 -16.30 29.00 4.30
C GLU A 698 -16.72 30.45 4.58
N PHE A 699 -15.95 31.41 4.10
CA PHE A 699 -16.22 32.84 4.19
C PHE A 699 -16.53 33.46 2.83
N PRO A 700 -17.34 34.55 2.79
CA PRO A 700 -17.62 35.24 1.54
C PRO A 700 -16.36 35.89 0.94
N GLU A 701 -15.46 36.41 1.78
CA GLU A 701 -14.17 36.92 1.38
C GLU A 701 -13.11 35.82 1.22
N THR A 702 -12.06 36.13 0.46
CA THR A 702 -10.88 35.28 0.37
C THR A 702 -10.06 35.33 1.66
N ILE A 703 -9.85 34.16 2.27
CA ILE A 703 -9.10 33.98 3.51
C ILE A 703 -7.62 33.71 3.21
N ASP A 704 -7.33 32.85 2.23
CA ASP A 704 -5.96 32.40 1.91
C ASP A 704 -5.21 31.91 3.16
N SER A 705 -5.79 30.97 3.92
CA SER A 705 -5.21 30.46 5.19
C SER A 705 -3.79 29.90 5.02
N PHE A 706 -3.38 29.51 3.81
CA PHE A 706 -2.00 29.10 3.52
C PHE A 706 -0.96 30.25 3.64
N ASP A 707 -1.41 31.51 3.68
CA ASP A 707 -0.57 32.71 3.76
C ASP A 707 -0.31 33.14 5.22
N GLY A 708 0.65 32.47 5.86
CA GLY A 708 1.11 32.81 7.20
C GLY A 708 1.56 31.59 7.98
N ILE A 709 1.70 31.75 9.29
CA ILE A 709 1.98 30.63 10.21
C ILE A 709 0.76 29.70 10.25
N GLN A 710 0.99 28.38 10.13
CA GLN A 710 -0.10 27.41 9.93
C GLN A 710 -1.01 27.20 11.14
N MET A 711 -0.58 27.47 12.37
CA MET A 711 -1.33 27.15 13.59
C MET A 711 -1.07 28.26 14.60
N CYS A 712 -2.07 29.11 14.86
CA CYS A 712 -1.84 30.37 15.54
C CYS A 712 -2.65 30.59 16.82
N ALA A 713 -3.91 30.16 16.85
CA ALA A 713 -4.83 30.44 17.94
C ALA A 713 -5.49 29.18 18.50
N TYR A 714 -5.95 29.28 19.74
CA TYR A 714 -6.69 28.23 20.43
C TYR A 714 -7.71 28.75 21.42
N HIS A 715 -8.61 27.87 21.83
CA HIS A 715 -9.53 28.06 22.95
C HIS A 715 -9.52 26.79 23.81
N GLU A 716 -9.37 26.94 25.12
CA GLU A 716 -9.32 25.82 26.07
C GLU A 716 -10.65 25.67 26.83
N HIS A 717 -11.14 24.44 26.92
CA HIS A 717 -12.29 24.05 27.73
C HIS A 717 -11.93 22.82 28.57
N SER A 718 -12.68 22.54 29.64
CA SER A 718 -12.38 21.41 30.55
C SER A 718 -12.42 20.02 29.89
N ASP A 719 -13.20 19.88 28.82
CA ASP A 719 -13.45 18.60 28.12
C ASP A 719 -12.80 18.49 26.74
N TYR A 720 -12.49 19.63 26.12
CA TYR A 720 -11.95 19.69 24.76
C TYR A 720 -11.05 20.92 24.59
N PHE A 721 -10.17 20.85 23.60
CA PHE A 721 -9.27 21.92 23.24
C PHE A 721 -9.51 22.28 21.77
N LEU A 722 -9.76 23.55 21.45
CA LEU A 722 -9.94 23.98 20.07
C LEU A 722 -8.67 24.64 19.55
N GLU A 723 -8.19 24.21 18.39
CA GLU A 723 -7.01 24.82 17.75
C GLU A 723 -7.28 25.19 16.30
N THR A 724 -6.75 26.33 15.86
CA THR A 724 -6.80 26.73 14.45
C THR A 724 -5.71 26.03 13.64
N ILE A 725 -5.98 25.68 12.39
CA ILE A 725 -4.95 25.17 11.49
C ILE A 725 -5.15 25.68 10.06
N ALA A 726 -4.06 25.82 9.32
CA ALA A 726 -4.06 26.01 7.88
C ALA A 726 -3.36 24.83 7.21
N MET A 727 -4.01 24.29 6.19
CA MET A 727 -3.52 23.13 5.44
C MET A 727 -3.17 23.52 4.01
N LEU A 728 -2.09 22.92 3.50
CA LEU A 728 -1.74 22.98 2.08
C LEU A 728 -2.77 22.19 1.25
N PRO A 729 -2.86 22.43 -0.08
CA PRO A 729 -3.93 21.87 -0.90
C PRO A 729 -4.10 20.35 -0.82
N GLY A 730 -3.02 19.57 -0.75
CA GLY A 730 -3.06 18.11 -0.65
C GLY A 730 -3.64 17.63 0.69
N SER A 731 -3.10 18.13 1.80
CA SER A 731 -3.57 17.81 3.16
C SER A 731 -5.01 18.29 3.38
N PHE A 732 -5.34 19.48 2.89
CA PHE A 732 -6.70 20.02 2.91
C PHE A 732 -7.66 19.08 2.18
N ALA A 733 -7.32 18.65 0.96
CA ALA A 733 -8.14 17.75 0.18
C ALA A 733 -8.33 16.38 0.84
N ALA A 734 -7.28 15.84 1.47
CA ALA A 734 -7.33 14.57 2.18
C ALA A 734 -8.21 14.63 3.45
N ALA A 735 -8.26 15.78 4.12
CA ALA A 735 -9.05 16.01 5.33
C ALA A 735 -10.50 16.49 5.04
N MET A 736 -10.73 17.14 3.90
CA MET A 736 -12.04 17.66 3.51
C MET A 736 -13.06 16.51 3.38
N PRO A 737 -14.19 16.56 4.12
CA PRO A 737 -15.28 15.60 3.96
C PRO A 737 -15.94 15.75 2.58
N ALA A 738 -16.86 14.84 2.28
CA ALA A 738 -17.51 14.62 0.97
C ALA A 738 -16.73 13.73 -0.01
N TRP A 739 -17.44 13.42 -1.10
CA TRP A 739 -17.04 12.51 -2.17
C TRP A 739 -17.41 13.12 -3.53
N PHE A 740 -16.79 12.60 -4.60
CA PHE A 740 -17.19 12.91 -5.98
C PHE A 740 -17.23 14.43 -6.25
N GLN A 741 -18.34 14.90 -6.81
CA GLN A 741 -18.54 16.28 -7.25
C GLN A 741 -18.62 17.28 -6.07
N GLU A 742 -19.18 16.86 -4.93
CA GLU A 742 -19.25 17.72 -3.73
C GLU A 742 -17.85 18.07 -3.22
N HIS A 743 -16.96 17.06 -3.14
CA HIS A 743 -15.57 17.30 -2.76
C HIS A 743 -14.86 18.22 -3.76
N PHE A 744 -15.04 17.99 -5.06
CA PHE A 744 -14.47 18.82 -6.10
C PHE A 744 -14.90 20.30 -5.97
N TYR A 745 -16.18 20.56 -5.73
CA TYR A 745 -16.67 21.93 -5.52
C TYR A 745 -16.23 22.55 -4.20
N ASN A 746 -16.02 21.77 -3.14
CA ASN A 746 -15.39 22.27 -1.92
C ASN A 746 -13.95 22.73 -2.21
N MET A 747 -13.20 21.96 -2.99
CA MET A 747 -11.83 22.30 -3.36
C MET A 747 -11.74 23.56 -4.21
N ARG A 748 -12.69 23.82 -5.12
CA ARG A 748 -12.76 25.10 -5.88
C ARG A 748 -12.86 26.34 -4.99
N ARG A 749 -13.27 26.16 -3.73
CA ARG A 749 -13.44 27.21 -2.73
C ARG A 749 -12.33 27.20 -1.68
N TYR A 750 -11.25 26.44 -1.91
CA TYR A 750 -10.10 26.28 -1.00
C TYR A 750 -9.64 27.60 -0.35
N ARG A 751 -9.53 28.67 -1.15
CA ARG A 751 -9.06 30.00 -0.71
C ARG A 751 -10.01 30.72 0.26
N HIS A 752 -11.23 30.24 0.42
CA HIS A 752 -12.27 30.84 1.26
C HIS A 752 -12.44 30.14 2.60
N PHE A 753 -11.66 29.08 2.89
CA PHE A 753 -11.80 28.30 4.11
C PHE A 753 -10.84 28.72 5.22
N ALA A 754 -11.39 28.85 6.43
CA ALA A 754 -10.66 28.75 7.71
C ALA A 754 -10.93 27.39 8.36
N ILE A 755 -10.02 26.90 9.21
CA ILE A 755 -10.15 25.58 9.84
C ILE A 755 -9.83 25.67 11.33
N ALA A 756 -10.63 24.96 12.13
CA ALA A 756 -10.29 24.66 13.51
C ALA A 756 -10.56 23.19 13.81
N GLY A 757 -9.77 22.59 14.70
CA GLY A 757 -9.90 21.24 15.20
C GLY A 757 -10.39 21.23 16.63
N SER A 758 -11.24 20.27 16.96
CA SER A 758 -11.57 19.91 18.35
C SER A 758 -10.67 18.75 18.76
N LEU A 759 -9.89 18.91 19.83
CA LEU A 759 -8.98 17.93 20.38
C LEU A 759 -9.47 17.43 21.74
N VAL A 760 -9.34 16.13 21.98
CA VAL A 760 -9.72 15.48 23.24
C VAL A 760 -8.61 14.53 23.70
N ALA A 761 -8.26 14.62 24.98
CA ALA A 761 -7.42 13.64 25.66
C ALA A 761 -8.19 12.31 25.80
N THR A 762 -7.74 11.26 25.14
CA THR A 762 -8.44 9.96 25.21
C THR A 762 -8.06 9.18 26.46
N GLN A 763 -8.96 8.31 26.89
CA GLN A 763 -8.62 7.28 27.87
C GLN A 763 -7.52 6.33 27.34
N PRO A 764 -6.67 5.77 28.22
CA PRO A 764 -5.57 4.86 27.86
C PRO A 764 -6.04 3.42 27.63
N VAL A 765 -6.96 3.25 26.67
CA VAL A 765 -7.55 1.94 26.34
C VAL A 765 -6.82 1.22 25.21
N GLY A 766 -5.99 1.93 24.45
CA GLY A 766 -5.33 1.41 23.27
C GLY A 766 -4.16 0.48 23.60
N ARG A 767 -3.72 -0.24 22.56
CA ARG A 767 -2.57 -1.13 22.61
C ARG A 767 -1.74 -1.08 21.34
N VAL A 768 -0.45 -1.32 21.48
CA VAL A 768 0.47 -1.62 20.38
C VAL A 768 0.71 -3.12 20.37
N ARG A 769 0.36 -3.80 19.28
CA ARG A 769 0.54 -5.24 19.14
C ARG A 769 1.25 -5.56 17.82
N PRO A 770 2.26 -6.45 17.82
CA PRO A 770 2.75 -7.00 16.58
C PRO A 770 1.63 -7.87 15.97
N SER A 771 1.61 -7.98 14.64
CA SER A 771 0.58 -8.78 13.99
C SER A 771 0.70 -10.27 14.42
N PRO A 772 -0.44 -10.93 14.74
CA PRO A 772 -0.45 -12.27 15.32
C PRO A 772 -0.04 -13.36 14.32
N LEU A 773 -0.08 -13.05 13.02
CA LEU A 773 0.31 -13.97 11.94
C LEU A 773 1.65 -13.50 11.36
N PRO A 774 2.75 -14.25 11.57
CA PRO A 774 4.07 -13.87 11.07
C PRO A 774 4.13 -13.60 9.56
N ILE A 775 3.28 -14.29 8.79
CA ILE A 775 3.19 -14.11 7.33
C ILE A 775 2.46 -12.83 6.91
N LEU A 776 1.63 -12.26 7.80
CA LEU A 776 0.90 -11.01 7.61
C LEU A 776 1.45 -9.89 8.51
N LYS A 777 2.67 -10.07 9.04
CA LYS A 777 3.23 -9.19 10.08
C LYS A 777 3.31 -7.72 9.64
N ASP A 778 3.51 -7.53 8.34
CA ASP A 778 3.70 -6.22 7.74
C ASP A 778 2.43 -5.69 7.03
N LEU A 779 1.31 -6.43 7.04
CA LEU A 779 0.05 -6.05 6.38
C LEU A 779 -0.91 -5.31 7.31
N ASN A 780 -0.92 -5.65 8.60
CA ASN A 780 -1.84 -5.04 9.56
C ASN A 780 -1.22 -3.85 10.28
N SER A 781 -2.06 -2.88 10.65
CA SER A 781 -1.65 -1.85 11.59
C SER A 781 -1.31 -2.48 12.94
N PRO A 782 -0.26 -2.03 13.63
CA PRO A 782 0.06 -2.46 14.99
C PRO A 782 -0.74 -1.69 16.05
N ILE A 783 -1.57 -0.73 15.63
CA ILE A 783 -2.25 0.22 16.52
C ILE A 783 -3.68 -0.26 16.74
N ASP A 784 -3.90 -0.88 17.88
CA ASP A 784 -5.19 -1.38 18.32
C ASP A 784 -5.83 -0.35 19.24
N PHE A 785 -6.73 0.46 18.70
CA PHE A 785 -7.39 1.53 19.41
C PHE A 785 -8.75 1.81 18.78
N THR A 786 -9.77 1.87 19.62
CA THR A 786 -11.12 2.32 19.26
C THR A 786 -11.51 3.45 20.20
N LEU A 787 -12.04 4.54 19.65
CA LEU A 787 -12.39 5.73 20.42
C LEU A 787 -13.54 5.42 21.41
N PRO A 788 -13.35 5.60 22.73
CA PRO A 788 -14.44 5.43 23.69
C PRO A 788 -15.61 6.39 23.40
N ILE A 789 -16.85 5.92 23.59
CA ILE A 789 -18.06 6.72 23.35
C ILE A 789 -18.10 8.00 24.21
N SER A 790 -17.56 7.94 25.43
CA SER A 790 -17.44 9.14 26.29
C SER A 790 -16.49 10.19 25.71
N ASP A 791 -15.40 9.77 25.06
CA ASP A 791 -14.45 10.68 24.43
C ASP A 791 -15.00 11.21 23.09
N LEU A 792 -15.76 10.38 22.35
CA LEU A 792 -16.53 10.82 21.18
C LEU A 792 -17.54 11.92 21.53
N HIS A 793 -18.21 11.82 22.68
CA HIS A 793 -19.13 12.86 23.14
C HIS A 793 -18.39 14.20 23.31
N LYS A 794 -17.25 14.20 24.01
CA LYS A 794 -16.44 15.42 24.21
C LYS A 794 -15.97 16.00 22.88
N LEU A 795 -15.49 15.14 21.98
CA LEU A 795 -15.02 15.53 20.66
C LEU A 795 -16.13 16.25 19.88
N LYS A 796 -17.33 15.65 19.89
CA LYS A 796 -18.54 16.20 19.27
C LYS A 796 -18.93 17.56 19.86
N GLN A 797 -18.81 17.77 21.17
CA GLN A 797 -19.09 19.07 21.78
C GLN A 797 -18.10 20.15 21.32
N GLY A 798 -16.80 19.83 21.26
CA GLY A 798 -15.82 20.78 20.74
C GLY A 798 -16.03 21.08 19.24
N VAL A 799 -16.41 20.09 18.42
CA VAL A 799 -16.77 20.31 17.01
C VAL A 799 -17.96 21.27 16.89
N LYS A 800 -19.01 21.10 17.70
CA LYS A 800 -20.14 22.04 17.74
C LYS A 800 -19.68 23.44 18.14
N GLN A 801 -18.76 23.55 19.10
CA GLN A 801 -18.26 24.84 19.55
C GLN A 801 -17.44 25.55 18.47
N ALA A 802 -16.57 24.83 17.76
CA ALA A 802 -15.83 25.36 16.61
C ALA A 802 -16.78 25.85 15.49
N CYS A 803 -17.85 25.08 15.20
CA CYS A 803 -18.90 25.52 14.27
C CYS A 803 -19.53 26.85 14.70
N ARG A 804 -19.88 27.01 15.99
CA ARG A 804 -20.46 28.25 16.52
C ARG A 804 -19.49 29.42 16.40
N ILE A 805 -18.22 29.22 16.75
CA ILE A 805 -17.18 30.26 16.67
C ILE A 805 -17.09 30.81 15.25
N PHE A 806 -16.98 29.94 14.24
CA PHE A 806 -16.85 30.41 12.86
C PHE A 806 -18.14 31.01 12.29
N MET A 807 -19.32 30.46 12.61
CA MET A 807 -20.59 31.07 12.21
C MET A 807 -20.72 32.48 12.80
N GLN A 808 -20.35 32.65 14.07
CA GLN A 808 -20.35 33.96 14.71
C GLN A 808 -19.38 34.92 14.02
N ALA A 809 -18.20 34.44 13.60
CA ALA A 809 -17.22 35.23 12.85
C ALA A 809 -17.66 35.60 11.41
N GLY A 810 -18.85 35.17 10.96
CA GLY A 810 -19.42 35.48 9.65
C GLY A 810 -19.22 34.43 8.57
N ALA A 811 -18.94 33.17 8.93
CA ALA A 811 -18.89 32.08 7.96
C ALA A 811 -20.25 31.87 7.27
N LEU A 812 -20.27 31.69 5.95
CA LEU A 812 -21.47 31.35 5.18
C LEU A 812 -21.99 29.97 5.53
N ARG A 813 -21.06 29.04 5.77
CA ARG A 813 -21.33 27.68 6.21
C ARG A 813 -20.12 27.06 6.90
N VAL A 814 -20.41 26.05 7.70
CA VAL A 814 -19.41 25.21 8.36
C VAL A 814 -19.65 23.75 8.04
N ILE A 815 -18.56 23.03 7.81
CA ILE A 815 -18.53 21.64 7.35
C ILE A 815 -17.68 20.86 8.36
N PRO A 816 -18.30 20.21 9.37
CA PRO A 816 -17.58 19.25 10.20
C PRO A 816 -17.14 18.04 9.37
N ALA A 817 -16.04 17.40 9.74
CA ALA A 817 -15.45 16.26 9.04
C ALA A 817 -16.25 14.94 9.18
N THR A 818 -17.57 14.96 8.95
CA THR A 818 -18.43 13.77 9.05
C THR A 818 -18.37 12.91 7.78
N PHE A 819 -18.55 11.60 7.94
CA PHE A 819 -18.51 10.66 6.81
C PHE A 819 -19.67 10.89 5.83
N GLN A 820 -20.88 11.16 6.35
CA GLN A 820 -22.09 11.41 5.56
C GLN A 820 -22.18 12.83 4.98
N HIS A 821 -21.11 13.63 5.09
CA HIS A 821 -21.05 15.04 4.67
C HIS A 821 -22.19 15.89 5.24
N ALA A 822 -21.98 16.42 6.45
CA ALA A 822 -22.86 17.40 7.06
C ALA A 822 -22.37 18.82 6.75
N GLU A 823 -23.29 19.69 6.36
CA GLU A 823 -23.03 21.11 6.10
C GLU A 823 -24.11 21.95 6.79
N PHE A 824 -23.68 23.02 7.46
CA PHE A 824 -24.56 23.90 8.22
C PHE A 824 -24.36 25.36 7.79
N SER A 825 -25.41 26.01 7.32
CA SER A 825 -25.46 27.43 6.98
C SER A 825 -26.19 28.28 8.03
N HIS A 826 -26.77 27.65 9.06
CA HIS A 826 -27.43 28.35 10.16
C HIS A 826 -27.14 27.69 11.53
N PRO A 827 -26.92 28.44 12.62
CA PRO A 827 -26.55 27.90 13.93
C PRO A 827 -27.52 26.83 14.48
N SER A 828 -28.81 26.96 14.20
CA SER A 828 -29.82 25.97 14.63
C SER A 828 -29.61 24.57 14.03
N GLN A 829 -28.87 24.45 12.92
CA GLN A 829 -28.59 23.17 12.27
C GLN A 829 -27.46 22.40 12.94
N ILE A 830 -26.61 23.05 13.76
CA ILE A 830 -25.47 22.41 14.46
C ILE A 830 -25.93 21.23 15.33
N ARG A 831 -27.17 21.28 15.86
CA ARG A 831 -27.76 20.17 16.64
C ARG A 831 -27.85 18.86 15.86
N ARG A 832 -27.96 18.91 14.52
CA ARG A 832 -27.99 17.71 13.65
C ARG A 832 -26.72 16.88 13.74
N LEU A 833 -25.63 17.43 14.29
CA LEU A 833 -24.43 16.64 14.57
C LEU A 833 -24.71 15.47 15.52
N ASP A 834 -25.72 15.57 16.40
CA ASP A 834 -26.15 14.46 17.26
C ASP A 834 -26.89 13.35 16.50
N GLU A 835 -27.47 13.67 15.34
CA GLU A 835 -28.23 12.72 14.52
C GLU A 835 -27.31 11.98 13.53
N VAL A 836 -26.23 12.64 13.08
CA VAL A 836 -25.32 12.11 12.05
C VAL A 836 -24.02 11.53 12.62
N VAL A 837 -23.69 11.79 13.89
CA VAL A 837 -22.52 11.21 14.57
C VAL A 837 -23.00 10.43 15.80
N LEU A 838 -23.24 9.15 15.58
CA LEU A 838 -23.71 8.19 16.59
C LEU A 838 -22.56 7.29 17.07
N GLU A 839 -21.68 6.91 16.14
CA GLU A 839 -20.54 6.04 16.36
C GLU A 839 -19.23 6.74 15.93
N PRO A 840 -18.05 6.28 16.39
CA PRO A 840 -16.78 6.89 16.00
C PRO A 840 -16.54 6.95 14.49
N ASP A 841 -17.00 5.97 13.73
CA ASP A 841 -16.81 5.89 12.28
C ASP A 841 -17.68 6.87 11.47
N ASP A 842 -18.66 7.52 12.12
CA ASP A 842 -19.47 8.57 11.50
C ASP A 842 -18.72 9.91 11.33
N ILE A 843 -17.56 10.06 12.00
CA ILE A 843 -16.74 11.27 11.95
C ILE A 843 -15.27 10.92 11.68
N SER A 844 -14.60 11.71 10.84
CA SER A 844 -13.17 11.56 10.63
C SER A 844 -12.41 12.19 11.79
N PHE A 845 -11.51 11.41 12.40
CA PHE A 845 -10.62 11.87 13.45
C PHE A 845 -9.25 11.22 13.36
N GLY A 846 -8.26 11.83 13.98
CA GLY A 846 -6.90 11.32 14.01
C GLY A 846 -6.02 12.02 15.02
N SER A 847 -4.74 11.67 15.04
CA SER A 847 -3.81 12.25 16.00
C SER A 847 -2.39 12.31 15.45
N ALA A 848 -1.70 13.41 15.76
CA ALA A 848 -0.24 13.52 15.67
C ALA A 848 0.45 13.32 17.04
N HIS A 849 -0.32 12.94 18.08
CA HIS A 849 0.11 12.90 19.48
C HIS A 849 -0.07 11.50 20.11
N PRO A 850 0.48 10.42 19.53
CA PRO A 850 0.44 9.11 20.15
C PRO A 850 1.26 9.10 21.45
N GLN A 851 0.65 8.64 22.54
CA GLN A 851 1.19 8.66 23.91
C GLN A 851 0.95 7.30 24.58
N GLY A 852 1.72 6.97 25.61
CA GLY A 852 1.64 5.68 26.28
C GLY A 852 2.14 4.52 25.42
N GLY A 853 1.89 3.30 25.86
CA GLY A 853 2.50 2.09 25.31
C GLY A 853 3.54 1.50 26.27
N ASN A 854 4.37 2.32 26.90
CA ASN A 854 5.39 1.89 27.86
C ASN A 854 5.33 2.71 29.16
N PRO A 855 4.16 2.75 29.83
CA PRO A 855 3.87 3.68 30.92
C PRO A 855 4.91 3.63 32.04
N MET A 856 5.23 4.78 32.62
CA MET A 856 6.10 4.91 33.79
C MET A 856 5.34 4.61 35.09
N SER A 857 5.94 3.80 35.95
CA SER A 857 5.49 3.54 37.32
C SER A 857 6.55 2.75 38.07
N ASP A 858 6.81 3.10 39.33
CA ASP A 858 7.70 2.32 40.21
C ASP A 858 7.12 0.97 40.60
N ASP A 859 5.79 0.80 40.51
CA ASP A 859 5.16 -0.53 40.55
C ASP A 859 5.31 -1.22 39.19
N GLU A 860 6.14 -2.27 39.13
CA GLU A 860 6.36 -3.10 37.94
C GLU A 860 5.09 -3.77 37.39
N LYS A 861 4.01 -3.83 38.17
CA LYS A 861 2.70 -4.33 37.72
C LYS A 861 1.94 -3.30 36.91
N LEU A 862 2.21 -2.02 37.11
CA LEU A 862 1.51 -0.90 36.46
C LEU A 862 2.33 -0.29 35.31
N GLY A 863 3.66 -0.38 35.38
CA GLY A 863 4.59 0.27 34.43
C GLY A 863 5.46 -0.69 33.61
N VAL A 864 6.14 -0.12 32.61
CA VAL A 864 7.26 -0.73 31.87
C VAL A 864 8.59 -0.17 32.36
N VAL A 865 8.61 1.12 32.72
CA VAL A 865 9.79 1.80 33.28
C VAL A 865 9.51 2.34 34.68
N ASP A 866 10.54 2.39 35.51
CA ASP A 866 10.53 3.09 36.78
C ASP A 866 10.70 4.61 36.60
N SER A 867 10.66 5.37 37.69
CA SER A 867 10.87 6.82 37.71
C SER A 867 12.32 7.23 37.42
N GLU A 868 13.23 6.26 37.31
CA GLU A 868 14.60 6.43 36.79
C GLU A 868 14.68 6.15 35.27
N PHE A 869 13.53 6.01 34.60
CA PHE A 869 13.38 5.72 33.17
C PHE A 869 13.93 4.35 32.76
N ARG A 870 14.31 3.50 33.71
CA ARG A 870 14.89 2.18 33.47
C ARG A 870 13.79 1.15 33.30
N VAL A 871 13.95 0.27 32.33
CA VAL A 871 13.01 -0.82 32.08
C VAL A 871 13.07 -1.83 33.24
N HIS A 872 11.92 -2.15 33.82
CA HIS A 872 11.82 -3.10 34.93
C HIS A 872 12.51 -4.44 34.58
N GLY A 873 13.41 -4.88 35.45
CA GLY A 873 14.17 -6.12 35.29
C GLY A 873 15.43 -6.00 34.41
N PHE A 874 15.80 -4.80 33.97
CA PHE A 874 17.03 -4.54 33.23
C PHE A 874 17.96 -3.56 33.94
N GLU A 875 19.26 -3.77 33.81
CA GLU A 875 20.28 -2.92 34.45
C GLU A 875 20.63 -1.68 33.61
N ASN A 876 20.57 -1.81 32.28
CA ASN A 876 21.14 -0.83 31.34
C ASN A 876 20.24 -0.46 30.15
N LEU A 877 18.93 -0.72 30.27
CA LEU A 877 17.94 -0.38 29.25
C LEU A 877 16.99 0.70 29.77
N TYR A 878 16.86 1.79 29.02
CA TYR A 878 16.05 2.95 29.38
C TYR A 878 15.06 3.30 28.27
N ILE A 879 13.96 3.97 28.61
CA ILE A 879 13.01 4.51 27.64
C ILE A 879 12.69 5.95 28.02
N CYS A 880 12.78 6.87 27.06
CA CYS A 880 12.34 8.24 27.28
C CYS A 880 11.83 8.87 25.97
N ASP A 881 10.51 8.77 25.79
CA ASP A 881 9.73 9.41 24.75
C ASP A 881 8.26 9.46 25.17
N ALA A 882 7.33 9.83 24.28
CA ALA A 882 5.89 9.89 24.58
C ALA A 882 5.30 8.55 25.09
N SER A 883 5.98 7.42 24.90
CA SER A 883 5.51 6.11 25.34
C SER A 883 5.48 5.95 26.85
N VAL A 884 6.28 6.73 27.59
CA VAL A 884 6.37 6.63 29.06
C VAL A 884 5.18 7.28 29.78
N PHE A 885 4.32 7.98 29.05
CA PHE A 885 3.20 8.71 29.63
C PHE A 885 2.15 7.72 30.17
N PRO A 886 1.80 7.76 31.47
CA PRO A 886 0.77 6.88 32.03
C PRO A 886 -0.64 7.13 31.47
N THR A 887 -0.93 8.39 31.10
CA THR A 887 -2.18 8.87 30.48
C THR A 887 -1.90 10.04 29.54
N SER A 888 -2.89 10.39 28.69
CA SER A 888 -2.77 11.50 27.75
C SER A 888 -2.74 12.85 28.45
N ILE A 889 -1.88 13.78 27.99
CA ILE A 889 -1.75 15.10 28.60
C ILE A 889 -2.78 16.14 28.11
N GLY A 890 -3.56 15.83 27.07
CA GLY A 890 -4.60 16.72 26.53
C GLY A 890 -4.13 17.93 25.72
N VAL A 891 -2.84 18.23 25.74
CA VAL A 891 -2.18 19.31 24.97
C VAL A 891 -0.99 18.77 24.17
N ASN A 892 -0.38 19.59 23.29
CA ASN A 892 0.74 19.15 22.46
C ASN A 892 1.92 18.64 23.34
N PRO A 893 2.41 17.39 23.15
CA PRO A 893 3.32 16.76 24.11
C PRO A 893 4.80 17.06 23.88
N GLN A 894 5.19 17.80 22.84
CA GLN A 894 6.61 17.99 22.48
C GLN A 894 7.44 18.48 23.67
N LEU A 895 7.04 19.59 24.31
CA LEU A 895 7.82 20.18 25.38
C LEU A 895 7.91 19.26 26.60
N THR A 896 6.81 18.58 26.96
CA THR A 896 6.81 17.58 28.05
C THR A 896 7.77 16.43 27.76
N ILE A 897 7.80 15.91 26.53
CA ILE A 897 8.74 14.86 26.14
C ILE A 897 10.19 15.35 26.28
N MET A 898 10.47 16.57 25.81
CA MET A 898 11.81 17.15 25.86
C MET A 898 12.26 17.45 27.30
N ALA A 899 11.37 17.97 28.15
CA ALA A 899 11.66 18.22 29.56
C ALA A 899 11.90 16.93 30.34
N LEU A 900 11.12 15.87 30.07
CA LEU A 900 11.38 14.55 30.65
C LEU A 900 12.72 13.97 30.19
N ALA A 901 13.10 14.19 28.93
CA ALA A 901 14.39 13.75 28.40
C ALA A 901 15.58 14.49 29.01
N ASP A 902 15.46 15.80 29.22
CA ASP A 902 16.45 16.59 29.94
C ASP A 902 16.57 16.15 31.41
N TYR A 903 15.45 15.89 32.08
CA TYR A 903 15.44 15.31 33.43
C TYR A 903 16.10 13.92 33.45
N ALA A 904 15.75 13.06 32.50
CA ALA A 904 16.26 11.70 32.40
C ALA A 904 17.77 11.67 32.15
N ALA A 905 18.32 12.64 31.40
CA ALA A 905 19.76 12.72 31.16
C ALA A 905 20.56 12.84 32.47
N GLU A 906 20.10 13.68 33.41
CA GLU A 906 20.75 13.82 34.72
C GLU A 906 20.69 12.53 35.55
N VAL A 907 19.60 11.78 35.44
CA VAL A 907 19.43 10.51 36.15
C VAL A 907 20.33 9.43 35.53
N ILE A 908 20.24 9.25 34.22
CA ILE A 908 20.99 8.23 33.47
C ILE A 908 22.50 8.47 33.55
N ALA A 909 22.95 9.73 33.64
CA ALA A 909 24.37 10.04 33.78
C ALA A 909 24.99 9.61 35.12
N LYS A 910 24.18 9.48 36.19
CA LYS A 910 24.64 9.11 37.55
C LYS A 910 24.80 7.61 37.77
N HIS A 911 23.96 6.83 37.12
CA HIS A 911 24.17 5.38 36.96
C HIS A 911 25.27 5.15 35.94
#